data_AF-A0A1I0I5Q3-F1
#
_entry.id   AF-A0A1I0I5Q3-F1
#
_cell.length_a   1.000
_cell.length_b   1.000
_cell.length_c   1.000
_cell.angle_alpha   90.00
_cell.angle_beta   90.00
_cell.angle_gamma   90.00
#
_symmetry.space_group_name_H-M   'P 1'
#
loop_
_entity.id
_entity.type
_entity.pdbx_description
1 polymer ?
#
loop_
_entity_poly.entity_id
_entity_poly.type
_entity_poly.pdbx_seq_one_letter_code
_entity_poly.pdbx_strand_id
1 'polypeptide(L)'
;MKKLITLTVSAALLLAPFAYTIQAPALNLKVDAVSAASEEEPAATAKPAATPKATAKPAATPKATAKPTAKPTVKPTVKPTVKPTATPKATAKPAATPKATVKPAATPKATPKATAKPATVTKNVYQDGVYVAYGEANTKGTEGVKVTIKSGKIAAIELMRTSPKLLDRNVRENYSGLWNAYKLMTDRLMGKTREGAAAVDAVSGATRSTPGWKLAVDRAFERSLKVKPAGEVYFDGMHMGVDPEGKYAVFATYEANKLTGVKLYPIDAKGNIVEEKAFTAAQSAAVAAITPALLAGGSSAKLVTGFEADSKAAINAFWDAEQNASVNNNSAYVDGFYSAYGDGRSVGEERADIVIRNGKLVDVKLYRLGTDLIDKGNTAYAEVVKANAPMTAKLLANGSYIANYDEKVDGISGATESSHGWNLAVQRAFEKALKVPTAGQYFDGIFLGVDNQSKIQLIVTVAGDKVTAVKLGLFGTDGKIIAADKLTADQKTLVDQLTAGLLDKGVNFTDIIGQEALSKAAKAALADALTNASKVQGAYKDGTFTAYGDAYDKGTNRADVTLRNGTIVKLALTRVGMDMVDKGKTAYAEVIKAIPVLTANILNAGTREGAASVDAVSGATSSSTGFKTAVDRAYGKAEVVETNKAAYFDGTFIGVSADKSVNVMVTTKYGLPLTMVVYYMDATGKIKTADQLTAAEKAVKTEIETTSNGFSLHKYGYRPAAFGANDAEKAVSAKVVEAINAALETAGK
;
A
#
# COMPACT_ATOMS: atom_id res chain seq x y z
N MET A 1 9.47 17.78 48.47
CA MET A 1 8.23 17.49 47.73
C MET A 1 8.55 17.48 46.23
N LYS A 2 8.61 16.28 45.63
CA LYS A 2 8.95 16.04 44.23
C LYS A 2 7.68 16.11 43.37
N LYS A 3 7.67 16.92 42.31
CA LYS A 3 6.65 16.85 41.25
C LYS A 3 7.25 16.13 40.05
N LEU A 4 6.67 14.98 39.70
CA LEU A 4 6.94 14.24 38.47
C LEU A 4 6.36 15.00 37.29
N ILE A 5 7.20 15.26 36.28
CA ILE A 5 6.78 15.60 34.93
C ILE A 5 6.97 14.33 34.10
N THR A 6 5.87 13.80 33.59
CA THR A 6 5.84 12.59 32.76
C THR A 6 6.20 12.98 31.32
N LEU A 7 7.40 12.60 30.87
CA LEU A 7 7.85 12.75 29.49
C LEU A 7 7.45 11.48 28.71
N THR A 8 6.48 11.58 27.82
CA THR A 8 6.16 10.54 26.83
C THR A 8 7.25 10.48 25.77
N VAL A 9 8.12 9.47 25.85
CA VAL A 9 9.09 9.13 24.81
C VAL A 9 8.36 8.33 23.74
N SER A 10 8.12 8.94 22.57
CA SER A 10 7.75 8.21 21.36
C SER A 10 8.97 7.44 20.87
N ALA A 11 8.86 6.11 20.84
CA ALA A 11 9.88 5.22 20.32
C ALA A 11 9.92 5.28 18.78
N ALA A 12 10.68 6.21 18.22
CA ALA A 12 11.23 6.07 16.88
C ALA A 12 12.55 5.30 17.01
N LEU A 13 12.55 4.02 16.64
CA LEU A 13 13.76 3.22 16.56
C LEU A 13 14.58 3.69 15.34
N LEU A 14 15.43 4.70 15.54
CA LEU A 14 16.52 5.04 14.64
C LEU A 14 17.58 3.93 14.71
N LEU A 15 17.51 2.96 13.80
CA LEU A 15 18.62 2.06 13.53
C LEU A 15 19.52 2.72 12.48
N ALA A 16 20.43 3.57 12.94
CA ALA A 16 21.65 3.89 12.19
C ALA A 16 22.73 2.87 12.58
N PRO A 17 23.35 2.12 11.66
CA PRO A 17 24.51 1.32 12.00
C PRO A 17 25.76 2.21 12.01
N PHE A 18 26.32 2.41 13.21
CA PHE A 18 27.69 2.86 13.37
C PHE A 18 28.64 1.80 12.78
N ALA A 19 29.49 2.24 11.86
CA ALA A 19 30.51 1.42 11.21
C ALA A 19 31.60 0.97 12.20
N TYR A 20 31.95 -0.31 12.17
CA TYR A 20 33.24 -0.80 12.64
C TYR A 20 34.06 -1.23 11.43
N THR A 21 35.11 -0.47 11.14
CA THR A 21 36.13 -0.81 10.13
C THR A 21 37.10 -1.83 10.72
N ILE A 22 37.24 -3.00 10.10
CA ILE A 22 38.41 -3.86 10.29
C ILE A 22 39.01 -4.14 8.92
N GLN A 23 40.25 -3.68 8.72
CA GLN A 23 41.09 -3.94 7.55
C GLN A 23 41.59 -5.39 7.54
N ALA A 24 41.46 -6.07 6.40
CA ALA A 24 42.36 -7.15 5.97
C ALA A 24 42.37 -7.24 4.42
N PRO A 25 43.48 -7.64 3.77
CA PRO A 25 43.73 -7.34 2.35
C PRO A 25 43.21 -8.38 1.34
N ALA A 26 42.78 -7.83 0.20
CA ALA A 26 42.70 -8.28 -1.19
C ALA A 26 42.58 -9.78 -1.57
N LEU A 27 41.59 -10.08 -2.43
CA LEU A 27 41.76 -11.06 -3.51
C LEU A 27 41.39 -10.43 -4.86
N ASN A 28 42.26 -10.71 -5.83
CA ASN A 28 42.38 -10.07 -7.14
C ASN A 28 41.60 -10.91 -8.17
N LEU A 29 40.52 -10.37 -8.75
CA LEU A 29 39.89 -10.94 -9.95
C LEU A 29 39.89 -9.90 -11.07
N LYS A 30 40.65 -10.20 -12.13
CA LYS A 30 40.62 -9.49 -13.41
C LYS A 30 39.36 -9.89 -14.16
N VAL A 31 38.58 -8.91 -14.61
CA VAL A 31 37.56 -9.09 -15.65
C VAL A 31 37.85 -8.07 -16.73
N ASP A 32 38.06 -8.58 -17.95
CA ASP A 32 38.42 -7.81 -19.12
C ASP A 32 37.27 -6.88 -19.55
N ALA A 33 37.67 -5.64 -19.84
CA ALA A 33 36.82 -4.63 -20.44
C ALA A 33 36.58 -4.95 -21.91
N VAL A 34 35.33 -4.83 -22.36
CA VAL A 34 35.04 -4.57 -23.77
C VAL A 34 34.22 -3.29 -23.88
N SER A 35 34.80 -2.40 -24.67
CA SER A 35 34.52 -0.99 -24.84
C SER A 35 33.33 -0.69 -25.74
N ALA A 36 32.82 0.52 -25.52
CA ALA A 36 31.83 1.31 -26.23
C ALA A 36 31.98 1.46 -27.76
N ALA A 37 30.86 1.77 -28.41
CA ALA A 37 30.69 2.64 -29.59
C ALA A 37 29.17 2.91 -29.73
N SER A 38 28.61 4.10 -29.49
CA SER A 38 28.69 5.43 -30.15
C SER A 38 27.41 5.74 -30.93
N GLU A 39 26.79 6.88 -30.60
CA GLU A 39 25.65 7.54 -31.26
C GLU A 39 25.91 7.91 -32.73
N GLU A 40 24.87 7.86 -33.57
CA GLU A 40 24.66 8.85 -34.64
C GLU A 40 23.20 8.88 -35.14
N GLU A 41 22.70 10.10 -35.42
CA GLU A 41 21.46 10.47 -36.13
C GLU A 41 21.84 11.67 -37.05
N PRO A 42 21.03 12.14 -38.04
CA PRO A 42 20.21 11.50 -39.08
C PRO A 42 20.56 11.99 -40.51
N ALA A 43 20.08 11.33 -41.58
CA ALA A 43 19.87 11.97 -42.90
C ALA A 43 18.88 11.22 -43.81
N ALA A 44 18.21 11.97 -44.69
CA ALA A 44 17.01 11.62 -45.43
C ALA A 44 17.20 11.25 -46.92
N THR A 45 16.18 10.57 -47.46
CA THR A 45 15.70 10.48 -48.87
C THR A 45 16.55 9.85 -49.99
N ALA A 46 16.07 8.71 -50.53
CA ALA A 46 15.86 8.50 -51.97
C ALA A 46 14.89 7.33 -52.27
N LYS A 47 13.95 7.55 -53.21
CA LYS A 47 13.10 6.61 -53.98
C LYS A 47 13.60 6.71 -55.46
N PRO A 48 13.30 5.85 -56.48
CA PRO A 48 12.25 4.81 -56.52
C PRO A 48 12.42 3.50 -57.35
N ALA A 49 11.44 2.60 -57.12
CA ALA A 49 10.72 1.70 -58.04
C ALA A 49 11.34 0.37 -58.57
N ALA A 50 10.63 -0.75 -58.33
CA ALA A 50 9.96 -1.56 -59.37
C ALA A 50 9.02 -2.64 -58.77
N THR A 51 7.79 -2.69 -59.28
CA THR A 51 6.73 -3.72 -59.13
C THR A 51 6.98 -4.96 -60.01
N PRO A 52 6.37 -6.13 -59.70
CA PRO A 52 5.23 -6.60 -60.51
C PRO A 52 4.08 -7.24 -59.69
N LYS A 53 3.08 -7.80 -60.41
CA LYS A 53 1.62 -7.71 -60.22
C LYS A 53 0.93 -9.05 -59.83
N ALA A 54 -0.25 -8.87 -59.23
CA ALA A 54 -1.35 -9.74 -58.75
C ALA A 54 -1.89 -10.94 -59.59
N THR A 55 -2.55 -11.88 -58.89
CA THR A 55 -3.92 -12.50 -59.10
C THR A 55 -4.17 -13.55 -57.97
N ALA A 56 -5.36 -13.94 -57.47
CA ALA A 56 -6.78 -13.70 -57.73
C ALA A 56 -7.69 -14.04 -56.49
N LYS A 57 -8.96 -13.60 -56.60
CA LYS A 57 -10.19 -13.68 -55.75
C LYS A 57 -10.74 -15.13 -55.57
N PRO A 58 -11.78 -15.43 -54.74
CA PRO A 58 -13.20 -15.00 -54.95
C PRO A 58 -14.02 -14.55 -53.70
N ALA A 59 -15.16 -13.90 -53.99
CA ALA A 59 -16.27 -13.45 -53.11
C ALA A 59 -17.23 -14.62 -52.72
N ALA A 60 -18.31 -14.55 -51.91
CA ALA A 60 -19.28 -13.49 -51.62
C ALA A 60 -20.13 -13.76 -50.34
N THR A 61 -20.72 -12.69 -49.81
CA THR A 61 -21.85 -12.50 -48.86
C THR A 61 -23.19 -13.12 -49.35
N PRO A 62 -24.24 -13.39 -48.51
CA PRO A 62 -25.11 -12.33 -47.96
C PRO A 62 -25.86 -12.52 -46.61
N LYS A 63 -26.35 -11.35 -46.19
CA LYS A 63 -27.19 -10.86 -45.08
C LYS A 63 -28.52 -11.61 -44.85
N ALA A 64 -29.02 -11.58 -43.60
CA ALA A 64 -30.43 -11.82 -43.27
C ALA A 64 -31.00 -10.72 -42.36
N THR A 65 -32.14 -10.17 -42.79
CA THR A 65 -33.10 -9.36 -42.03
C THR A 65 -34.47 -9.98 -42.24
N ALA A 66 -35.22 -10.31 -41.19
CA ALA A 66 -36.69 -10.12 -41.08
C ALA A 66 -37.26 -10.75 -39.80
N LYS A 67 -38.18 -9.99 -39.20
CA LYS A 67 -39.17 -10.35 -38.17
C LYS A 67 -40.25 -11.29 -38.77
N PRO A 68 -40.92 -12.15 -37.97
CA PRO A 68 -42.38 -12.00 -37.87
C PRO A 68 -42.98 -12.29 -36.48
N THR A 69 -44.14 -11.68 -36.26
CA THR A 69 -45.14 -11.89 -35.20
C THR A 69 -46.15 -12.98 -35.58
N ALA A 70 -46.59 -13.81 -34.62
CA ALA A 70 -47.99 -14.15 -34.29
C ALA A 70 -48.17 -15.56 -33.67
N LYS A 71 -49.17 -15.61 -32.78
CA LYS A 71 -49.67 -16.67 -31.88
C LYS A 71 -50.27 -17.88 -32.61
N PRO A 72 -50.40 -19.06 -31.96
CA PRO A 72 -51.72 -19.47 -31.47
C PRO A 72 -51.73 -20.15 -30.08
N THR A 73 -52.92 -20.07 -29.48
CA THR A 73 -53.43 -20.63 -28.21
C THR A 73 -53.62 -22.14 -28.23
N VAL A 74 -53.36 -22.86 -27.11
CA VAL A 74 -54.23 -23.92 -26.53
C VAL A 74 -54.01 -24.04 -25.00
N LYS A 75 -55.12 -24.23 -24.26
CA LYS A 75 -55.31 -24.51 -22.81
C LYS A 75 -55.90 -25.93 -22.69
N PRO A 76 -55.54 -26.78 -21.70
CA PRO A 76 -56.42 -27.06 -20.52
C PRO A 76 -55.61 -27.16 -19.19
N THR A 77 -56.04 -26.54 -18.07
CA THR A 77 -56.65 -27.17 -16.84
C THR A 77 -55.91 -28.41 -16.30
N VAL A 78 -55.51 -28.53 -15.01
CA VAL A 78 -56.32 -28.54 -13.76
C VAL A 78 -55.47 -28.19 -12.52
N LYS A 79 -56.15 -27.66 -11.49
CA LYS A 79 -55.72 -27.23 -10.13
C LYS A 79 -55.91 -28.39 -9.11
N PRO A 80 -55.12 -28.46 -8.01
CA PRO A 80 -55.72 -28.24 -6.68
C PRO A 80 -54.78 -27.43 -5.77
N THR A 81 -55.12 -26.19 -5.38
CA THR A 81 -55.66 -25.80 -4.07
C THR A 81 -55.30 -26.70 -2.89
N VAL A 82 -54.40 -26.23 -2.02
CA VAL A 82 -54.43 -26.53 -0.59
C VAL A 82 -54.31 -25.21 0.19
N LYS A 83 -55.26 -25.01 1.11
CA LYS A 83 -55.50 -23.81 1.92
C LYS A 83 -54.56 -23.80 3.15
N PRO A 84 -54.10 -22.63 3.62
CA PRO A 84 -53.24 -22.51 4.79
C PRO A 84 -54.03 -22.73 6.08
N THR A 85 -53.45 -23.45 7.05
CA THR A 85 -54.08 -23.66 8.35
C THR A 85 -53.07 -23.51 9.50
N ALA A 86 -53.51 -22.73 10.50
CA ALA A 86 -53.13 -22.66 11.91
C ALA A 86 -51.77 -22.07 12.33
N THR A 87 -51.89 -20.81 12.75
CA THR A 87 -51.18 -20.15 13.85
C THR A 87 -51.10 -21.02 15.12
N PRO A 88 -49.93 -21.14 15.77
CA PRO A 88 -49.84 -21.44 17.19
C PRO A 88 -49.81 -20.17 18.05
N LYS A 89 -50.69 -20.19 19.04
CA LYS A 89 -51.00 -19.19 20.06
C LYS A 89 -49.86 -19.02 21.08
N ALA A 90 -49.75 -17.79 21.58
CA ALA A 90 -48.86 -17.36 22.66
C ALA A 90 -49.10 -18.10 24.01
N THR A 91 -48.01 -18.45 24.68
CA THR A 91 -47.80 -18.66 26.13
C THR A 91 -46.27 -18.69 26.33
N ALA A 92 -45.59 -18.16 27.35
CA ALA A 92 -45.96 -17.67 28.67
C ALA A 92 -44.98 -16.57 29.17
N LYS A 93 -45.49 -15.80 30.12
CA LYS A 93 -44.89 -14.77 30.98
C LYS A 93 -43.60 -15.22 31.72
N PRO A 94 -42.53 -14.41 31.78
CA PRO A 94 -41.47 -14.59 32.79
C PRO A 94 -41.96 -14.03 34.13
N ALA A 95 -41.89 -14.86 35.19
CA ALA A 95 -42.16 -14.45 36.56
C ALA A 95 -40.88 -14.45 37.40
N ALA A 96 -40.79 -13.40 38.22
CA ALA A 96 -40.10 -13.28 39.51
C ALA A 96 -38.56 -13.29 39.57
N THR A 97 -38.06 -12.11 39.90
CA THR A 97 -36.89 -11.80 40.74
C THR A 97 -36.69 -12.74 41.93
N PRO A 98 -35.42 -12.98 42.31
CA PRO A 98 -35.04 -13.09 43.71
C PRO A 98 -34.20 -11.90 44.19
N LYS A 99 -34.59 -11.41 45.38
CA LYS A 99 -33.99 -10.33 46.17
C LYS A 99 -32.73 -10.83 46.92
N ALA A 100 -31.85 -9.88 47.22
CA ALA A 100 -30.55 -10.01 47.88
C ALA A 100 -30.55 -10.47 49.36
N THR A 101 -29.31 -10.65 49.87
CA THR A 101 -28.78 -10.95 51.23
C THR A 101 -28.33 -12.42 51.38
N VAL A 102 -27.08 -12.76 51.77
CA VAL A 102 -26.41 -12.47 53.05
C VAL A 102 -24.85 -12.48 52.92
N LYS A 103 -24.18 -11.60 53.68
CA LYS A 103 -22.74 -11.54 53.98
C LYS A 103 -22.38 -12.47 55.16
N PRO A 104 -21.27 -13.22 55.10
CA PRO A 104 -20.23 -13.19 56.16
C PRO A 104 -18.82 -13.40 55.57
N ALA A 105 -17.67 -13.17 56.19
CA ALA A 105 -17.16 -12.45 57.35
C ALA A 105 -15.64 -12.35 57.11
N ALA A 106 -14.98 -11.33 57.68
CA ALA A 106 -13.55 -11.09 57.54
C ALA A 106 -12.73 -11.96 58.49
N THR A 107 -11.53 -12.39 58.05
CA THR A 107 -10.27 -12.58 58.83
C THR A 107 -9.19 -13.24 57.95
N PRO A 108 -7.87 -13.14 58.21
CA PRO A 108 -7.08 -11.98 58.62
C PRO A 108 -5.87 -11.73 57.67
N LYS A 109 -5.34 -10.51 57.80
CA LYS A 109 -4.14 -9.93 57.19
C LYS A 109 -2.87 -10.74 57.47
N ALA A 110 -2.13 -11.12 56.42
CA ALA A 110 -0.72 -11.51 56.51
C ALA A 110 0.18 -10.40 55.94
N THR A 111 1.01 -9.81 56.79
CA THR A 111 2.09 -8.87 56.43
C THR A 111 3.32 -9.62 55.88
N PRO A 112 4.14 -8.96 55.05
CA PRO A 112 5.02 -9.59 54.06
C PRO A 112 6.38 -10.03 54.61
N LYS A 113 6.95 -11.11 54.03
CA LYS A 113 8.32 -11.54 54.29
C LYS A 113 9.12 -11.71 52.99
N ALA A 114 10.20 -10.94 52.93
CA ALA A 114 11.45 -11.10 52.19
C ALA A 114 11.41 -11.41 50.68
N THR A 115 11.79 -10.36 49.94
CA THR A 115 12.46 -10.31 48.64
C THR A 115 13.20 -11.60 48.26
N ALA A 116 12.59 -12.40 47.38
CA ALA A 116 13.32 -13.37 46.58
C ALA A 116 13.96 -12.66 45.37
N LYS A 117 15.26 -12.85 45.23
CA LYS A 117 16.11 -12.53 44.08
C LYS A 117 15.42 -12.93 42.76
N PRO A 118 15.60 -12.18 41.65
CA PRO A 118 14.87 -12.42 40.40
C PRO A 118 14.96 -13.88 39.96
N ALA A 119 13.81 -14.49 39.71
CA ALA A 119 13.72 -15.81 39.12
C ALA A 119 14.48 -15.81 37.79
N THR A 120 15.43 -16.72 37.71
CA THR A 120 16.13 -17.15 36.49
C THR A 120 15.16 -17.26 35.31
N VAL A 121 15.50 -16.54 34.23
CA VAL A 121 14.84 -16.59 32.93
C VAL A 121 14.69 -18.05 32.51
N THR A 122 13.46 -18.55 32.45
CA THR A 122 13.12 -19.78 31.72
C THR A 122 13.73 -19.66 30.34
N LYS A 123 14.60 -20.60 29.97
CA LYS A 123 15.32 -20.61 28.69
C LYS A 123 14.31 -20.31 27.55
N ASN A 124 14.53 -19.21 26.83
CA ASN A 124 13.66 -18.84 25.72
C ASN A 124 13.62 -19.97 24.68
N VAL A 125 12.46 -20.59 24.50
CA VAL A 125 12.20 -21.69 23.55
C VAL A 125 11.94 -21.20 22.12
N TYR A 126 11.74 -19.90 21.96
CA TYR A 126 11.51 -19.26 20.67
C TYR A 126 12.81 -18.72 20.07
N GLN A 127 12.90 -18.81 18.75
CA GLN A 127 13.91 -18.13 17.95
C GLN A 127 13.49 -16.68 17.74
N ASP A 128 14.47 -15.79 17.86
CA ASP A 128 14.26 -14.38 17.56
C ASP A 128 14.19 -14.21 16.04
N GLY A 129 13.26 -13.39 15.56
CA GLY A 129 13.05 -13.20 14.12
C GLY A 129 11.72 -12.56 13.77
N VAL A 130 11.48 -12.42 12.47
CA VAL A 130 10.23 -11.92 11.90
C VAL A 130 9.41 -13.09 11.35
N TYR A 131 8.17 -13.21 11.81
CA TYR A 131 7.26 -14.30 11.46
C TYR A 131 5.96 -13.71 10.94
N VAL A 132 5.52 -14.22 9.79
CA VAL A 132 4.21 -13.92 9.22
C VAL A 132 3.34 -15.15 9.38
N ALA A 133 2.10 -14.97 9.81
CA ALA A 133 1.14 -16.07 9.97
C ALA A 133 -0.29 -15.55 9.77
N TYR A 134 -1.20 -16.48 9.46
CA TYR A 134 -2.59 -16.21 9.15
C TYR A 134 -3.50 -17.03 10.06
N GLY A 135 -4.68 -16.51 10.36
CA GLY A 135 -5.76 -17.20 11.05
C GLY A 135 -6.60 -18.03 10.08
N GLU A 136 -7.81 -18.40 10.52
CA GLU A 136 -8.78 -19.12 9.69
C GLU A 136 -9.21 -18.28 8.48
N ALA A 137 -9.11 -18.88 7.30
CA ALA A 137 -9.50 -18.22 6.07
C ALA A 137 -11.03 -18.16 5.89
N ASN A 138 -11.49 -17.25 5.03
CA ASN A 138 -12.80 -17.36 4.39
C ASN A 138 -12.87 -16.62 3.05
N THR A 139 -14.06 -16.60 2.43
CA THR A 139 -14.26 -16.01 1.10
C THR A 139 -14.04 -14.50 1.03
N LYS A 140 -13.79 -13.82 2.15
CA LYS A 140 -13.44 -12.40 2.23
C LYS A 140 -11.98 -12.16 2.59
N GLY A 141 -11.15 -13.21 2.59
CA GLY A 141 -9.74 -13.20 3.00
C GLY A 141 -9.53 -13.76 4.42
N THR A 142 -8.36 -13.49 4.98
CA THR A 142 -7.95 -13.97 6.30
C THR A 142 -7.41 -12.84 7.18
N GLU A 143 -7.55 -12.99 8.49
CA GLU A 143 -6.80 -12.19 9.45
C GLU A 143 -5.36 -12.70 9.53
N GLY A 144 -4.38 -11.80 9.57
CA GLY A 144 -2.97 -12.18 9.63
C GLY A 144 -2.16 -11.26 10.51
N VAL A 145 -0.94 -11.66 10.82
CA VAL A 145 0.03 -10.84 11.54
C VAL A 145 1.42 -10.99 10.96
N LYS A 146 2.19 -9.90 10.99
CA LYS A 146 3.65 -9.91 10.88
C LYS A 146 4.20 -9.50 12.24
N VAL A 147 4.85 -10.42 12.93
CA VAL A 147 5.38 -10.22 14.29
C VAL A 147 6.88 -10.34 14.32
N THR A 148 7.54 -9.44 15.04
CA THR A 148 8.93 -9.62 15.44
C THR A 148 8.93 -10.21 16.84
N ILE A 149 9.47 -11.41 16.99
CA ILE A 149 9.65 -12.07 18.28
C ILE A 149 11.09 -11.84 18.72
N LYS A 150 11.27 -11.33 19.95
CA LYS A 150 12.58 -11.13 20.57
C LYS A 150 12.54 -11.58 22.01
N SER A 151 13.43 -12.49 22.40
CA SER A 151 13.50 -13.04 23.75
C SER A 151 12.16 -13.59 24.25
N GLY A 152 11.42 -14.25 23.35
CA GLY A 152 10.12 -14.88 23.63
C GLY A 152 8.94 -13.93 23.80
N LYS A 153 9.08 -12.65 23.40
CA LYS A 153 8.03 -11.63 23.46
C LYS A 153 7.83 -10.95 22.11
N ILE A 154 6.63 -10.40 21.90
CA ILE A 154 6.31 -9.57 20.74
C ILE A 154 7.03 -8.22 20.87
N ALA A 155 8.04 -7.98 20.04
CA ALA A 155 8.81 -6.74 19.97
C ALA A 155 8.26 -5.74 18.94
N ALA A 156 7.58 -6.24 17.90
CA ALA A 156 6.83 -5.46 16.93
C ALA A 156 5.68 -6.31 16.38
N ILE A 157 4.57 -5.68 15.99
CA ILE A 157 3.41 -6.34 15.39
C ILE A 157 2.74 -5.45 14.37
N GLU A 158 2.44 -6.03 13.21
CA GLU A 158 1.56 -5.48 12.20
C GLU A 158 0.38 -6.43 12.03
N LEU A 159 -0.82 -5.91 12.26
CA LEU A 159 -2.07 -6.65 12.11
C LEU A 159 -2.59 -6.47 10.70
N MET A 160 -2.93 -7.57 10.04
CA MET A 160 -3.40 -7.59 8.67
C MET A 160 -4.82 -8.11 8.58
N ARG A 161 -5.55 -7.64 7.59
CA ARG A 161 -6.76 -8.31 7.12
C ARG A 161 -6.72 -8.31 5.62
N THR A 162 -6.57 -9.49 5.06
CA THR A 162 -6.34 -9.62 3.63
C THR A 162 -7.62 -9.56 2.82
N SER A 163 -7.48 -9.22 1.55
CA SER A 163 -8.49 -9.42 0.51
C SER A 163 -8.53 -10.89 0.09
N PRO A 164 -9.45 -11.29 -0.81
CA PRO A 164 -9.40 -12.59 -1.44
C PRO A 164 -8.16 -12.83 -2.31
N LYS A 165 -7.37 -11.79 -2.65
CA LYS A 165 -6.03 -11.95 -3.25
C LYS A 165 -4.92 -12.16 -2.22
N LEU A 166 -5.28 -12.30 -0.94
CA LEU A 166 -4.36 -12.40 0.20
C LEU A 166 -3.39 -11.21 0.34
N LEU A 167 -3.73 -10.07 -0.27
CA LEU A 167 -3.06 -8.79 -0.05
C LEU A 167 -3.77 -8.06 1.08
N ASP A 168 -2.99 -7.46 1.98
CA ASP A 168 -3.52 -6.68 3.10
C ASP A 168 -4.38 -5.52 2.60
N ARG A 169 -5.54 -5.30 3.22
CA ARG A 169 -6.54 -4.33 2.73
C ARG A 169 -6.33 -2.97 3.35
N ASN A 170 -6.66 -1.95 2.56
CA ASN A 170 -6.91 -0.63 3.10
C ASN A 170 -7.98 -0.72 4.21
N VAL A 171 -7.67 -0.19 5.39
CA VAL A 171 -8.52 -0.29 6.58
C VAL A 171 -9.89 0.33 6.37
N ARG A 172 -10.01 1.40 5.56
CA ARG A 172 -11.28 2.06 5.26
C ARG A 172 -12.30 1.12 4.61
N GLU A 173 -11.82 0.13 3.86
CA GLU A 173 -12.68 -0.81 3.16
C GLU A 173 -13.14 -2.00 4.03
N ASN A 174 -12.58 -2.14 5.23
CA ASN A 174 -13.01 -3.11 6.22
C ASN A 174 -14.32 -2.66 6.90
N TYR A 175 -14.95 -3.54 7.66
CA TYR A 175 -16.10 -3.13 8.47
C TYR A 175 -15.65 -2.20 9.61
N SER A 176 -16.45 -1.19 9.92
CA SER A 176 -16.05 -0.09 10.81
C SER A 176 -15.67 -0.51 12.23
N GLY A 177 -16.19 -1.66 12.70
CA GLY A 177 -15.77 -2.28 13.95
C GLY A 177 -14.28 -2.62 14.04
N LEU A 178 -13.56 -2.76 12.91
CA LEU A 178 -12.10 -2.93 12.93
C LEU A 178 -11.32 -1.65 13.15
N TRP A 179 -11.86 -0.49 12.77
CA TRP A 179 -11.06 0.74 12.64
C TRP A 179 -10.36 1.09 13.96
N ASN A 180 -11.05 0.95 15.09
CA ASN A 180 -10.44 1.09 16.41
C ASN A 180 -9.70 -0.18 16.90
N ALA A 181 -10.14 -1.35 16.44
CA ALA A 181 -9.62 -2.63 16.92
C ALA A 181 -8.15 -2.83 16.55
N TYR A 182 -7.68 -2.30 15.41
CA TYR A 182 -6.28 -2.36 15.02
C TYR A 182 -5.37 -1.77 16.11
N LYS A 183 -5.54 -0.50 16.46
CA LYS A 183 -4.74 0.16 17.50
C LYS A 183 -4.86 -0.54 18.86
N LEU A 184 -6.10 -0.82 19.29
CA LEU A 184 -6.37 -1.46 20.58
C LEU A 184 -5.68 -2.82 20.70
N MET A 185 -5.73 -3.64 19.65
CA MET A 185 -5.09 -4.96 19.65
C MET A 185 -3.58 -4.86 19.59
N THR A 186 -3.02 -3.97 18.77
CA THR A 186 -1.58 -3.68 18.77
C THR A 186 -1.10 -3.33 20.17
N ASP A 187 -1.73 -2.37 20.84
CA ASP A 187 -1.37 -1.94 22.20
C ASP A 187 -1.48 -3.09 23.22
N ARG A 188 -2.49 -3.95 23.10
CA ARG A 188 -2.71 -5.09 24.01
C ARG A 188 -1.71 -6.25 23.81
N LEU A 189 -1.23 -6.45 22.58
CA LEU A 189 -0.36 -7.56 22.20
C LEU A 189 1.13 -7.21 22.35
N MET A 190 1.51 -5.96 22.17
CA MET A 190 2.91 -5.53 22.28
C MET A 190 3.52 -5.91 23.64
N GLY A 191 4.73 -6.48 23.60
CA GLY A 191 5.48 -6.94 24.77
C GLY A 191 4.97 -8.22 25.44
N LYS A 192 3.92 -8.86 24.92
CA LYS A 192 3.36 -10.11 25.49
C LYS A 192 4.16 -11.35 25.05
N THR A 193 4.13 -12.39 25.88
CA THR A 193 4.51 -13.77 25.50
C THR A 193 3.36 -14.43 24.74
N ARG A 194 3.54 -15.66 24.26
CA ARG A 194 2.47 -16.46 23.63
C ARG A 194 1.23 -16.57 24.53
N GLU A 195 1.41 -16.96 25.79
CA GLU A 195 0.33 -17.12 26.76
C GLU A 195 -0.32 -15.78 27.09
N GLY A 196 0.49 -14.73 27.24
CA GLY A 196 0.00 -13.38 27.48
C GLY A 196 -0.85 -12.84 26.32
N ALA A 197 -0.48 -13.16 25.07
CA ALA A 197 -1.26 -12.81 23.88
C ALA A 197 -2.58 -13.60 23.81
N ALA A 198 -2.55 -14.90 24.16
CA ALA A 198 -3.75 -15.73 24.23
C ALA A 198 -4.77 -15.23 25.26
N ALA A 199 -4.30 -14.60 26.35
CA ALA A 199 -5.15 -14.03 27.40
C ALA A 199 -5.73 -12.63 27.09
N VAL A 200 -5.35 -11.99 25.96
CA VAL A 200 -5.87 -10.67 25.59
C VAL A 200 -7.37 -10.73 25.29
N ASP A 201 -8.13 -9.80 25.87
CA ASP A 201 -9.56 -9.66 25.62
C ASP A 201 -9.87 -9.24 24.18
N ALA A 202 -10.99 -9.77 23.66
CA ALA A 202 -11.51 -9.37 22.37
C ALA A 202 -11.91 -7.88 22.34
N VAL A 203 -11.85 -7.26 21.17
CA VAL A 203 -12.37 -5.89 20.99
C VAL A 203 -13.83 -5.97 20.55
N SER A 204 -14.70 -5.24 21.25
CA SER A 204 -16.12 -5.13 20.89
C SER A 204 -16.27 -4.59 19.47
N GLY A 205 -17.16 -5.20 18.68
CA GLY A 205 -17.36 -4.87 17.27
C GLY A 205 -16.37 -5.57 16.32
N ALA A 206 -15.32 -6.23 16.80
CA ALA A 206 -14.36 -7.01 16.00
C ALA A 206 -14.35 -8.49 16.37
N THR A 207 -15.54 -9.05 16.60
CA THR A 207 -15.74 -10.39 17.21
C THR A 207 -15.17 -11.55 16.41
N ARG A 208 -15.04 -11.41 15.08
CA ARG A 208 -14.30 -12.38 14.25
C ARG A 208 -12.81 -12.06 14.19
N SER A 209 -12.47 -10.80 13.94
CA SER A 209 -11.10 -10.44 13.57
C SER A 209 -10.15 -10.48 14.77
N THR A 210 -10.61 -10.18 15.99
CA THR A 210 -9.75 -10.31 17.17
C THR A 210 -9.33 -11.76 17.45
N PRO A 211 -10.24 -12.76 17.51
CA PRO A 211 -9.83 -14.16 17.57
C PRO A 211 -8.90 -14.58 16.43
N GLY A 212 -9.17 -14.13 15.20
CA GLY A 212 -8.31 -14.41 14.04
C GLY A 212 -6.88 -13.90 14.21
N TRP A 213 -6.69 -12.66 14.68
CA TRP A 213 -5.36 -12.12 14.97
C TRP A 213 -4.67 -12.84 16.13
N LYS A 214 -5.40 -13.19 17.19
CA LYS A 214 -4.84 -13.97 18.31
C LYS A 214 -4.35 -15.34 17.84
N LEU A 215 -5.14 -16.02 16.99
CA LEU A 215 -4.74 -17.28 16.37
C LEU A 215 -3.51 -17.12 15.47
N ALA A 216 -3.47 -16.07 14.66
CA ALA A 216 -2.31 -15.79 13.82
C ALA A 216 -1.04 -15.50 14.66
N VAL A 217 -1.16 -14.77 15.77
CA VAL A 217 -0.06 -14.57 16.74
C VAL A 217 0.40 -15.90 17.33
N ASP A 218 -0.53 -16.76 17.73
CA ASP A 218 -0.24 -18.08 18.28
C ASP A 218 0.55 -18.93 17.28
N ARG A 219 0.06 -19.03 16.05
CA ARG A 219 0.75 -19.70 14.92
C ARG A 219 2.12 -19.10 14.66
N ALA A 220 2.30 -17.78 14.77
CA ALA A 220 3.61 -17.16 14.61
C ALA A 220 4.60 -17.56 15.73
N PHE A 221 4.14 -17.70 16.98
CA PHE A 221 4.96 -18.26 18.06
C PHE A 221 5.33 -19.72 17.77
N GLU A 222 4.41 -20.55 17.26
CA GLU A 222 4.72 -21.92 16.85
C GLU A 222 5.73 -21.98 15.70
N ARG A 223 5.62 -21.07 14.71
CA ARG A 223 6.64 -20.87 13.66
C ARG A 223 8.00 -20.49 14.23
N SER A 224 8.05 -19.81 15.37
CA SER A 224 9.31 -19.39 16.01
C SER A 224 9.95 -20.44 16.92
N LEU A 225 9.31 -21.57 17.23
CA LEU A 225 9.89 -22.58 18.12
C LEU A 225 11.25 -23.10 17.62
N LYS A 226 12.24 -23.15 18.53
CA LYS A 226 13.58 -23.74 18.31
C LYS A 226 13.51 -25.22 17.98
N VAL A 227 12.63 -25.93 18.69
CA VAL A 227 12.35 -27.35 18.51
C VAL A 227 10.89 -27.45 18.14
N LYS A 228 10.62 -27.93 16.93
CA LYS A 228 9.26 -28.10 16.42
C LYS A 228 8.57 -29.28 17.11
N PRO A 229 7.26 -29.18 17.40
CA PRO A 229 6.51 -30.32 17.90
C PRO A 229 6.60 -31.49 16.91
N ALA A 230 6.82 -32.71 17.42
CA ALA A 230 6.97 -33.88 16.57
C ALA A 230 5.64 -34.23 15.89
N GLY A 231 5.67 -34.44 14.57
CA GLY A 231 4.49 -34.80 13.78
C GLY A 231 3.64 -33.61 13.31
N GLU A 232 3.85 -32.40 13.83
CA GLU A 232 3.14 -31.19 13.42
C GLU A 232 3.78 -30.57 12.16
N VAL A 233 3.12 -30.78 11.02
CA VAL A 233 3.50 -30.25 9.70
C VAL A 233 2.64 -29.05 9.34
N TYR A 234 1.33 -29.12 9.62
CA TYR A 234 0.34 -28.13 9.25
C TYR A 234 -0.45 -27.68 10.48
N PHE A 235 -0.77 -26.39 10.54
CA PHE A 235 -1.77 -25.90 11.46
C PHE A 235 -3.14 -26.46 11.09
N ASP A 236 -3.87 -26.97 12.07
CA ASP A 236 -5.27 -27.34 11.89
C ASP A 236 -6.10 -26.13 11.47
N GLY A 237 -7.13 -26.39 10.66
CA GLY A 237 -8.09 -25.40 10.17
C GLY A 237 -8.05 -25.19 8.66
N MET A 238 -8.78 -24.18 8.20
CA MET A 238 -8.94 -23.82 6.81
C MET A 238 -7.97 -22.70 6.41
N HIS A 239 -7.13 -22.98 5.44
CA HIS A 239 -6.10 -22.08 4.91
C HIS A 239 -6.39 -21.73 3.47
N MET A 240 -6.19 -20.47 3.11
CA MET A 240 -6.41 -19.99 1.76
C MET A 240 -5.09 -19.72 1.07
N GLY A 241 -5.05 -19.95 -0.24
CA GLY A 241 -3.96 -19.56 -1.13
C GLY A 241 -4.51 -19.04 -2.45
N VAL A 242 -3.71 -18.25 -3.14
CA VAL A 242 -4.07 -17.60 -4.41
C VAL A 242 -2.93 -17.77 -5.38
N ASP A 243 -3.22 -17.98 -6.65
CA ASP A 243 -2.19 -18.03 -7.67
C ASP A 243 -1.66 -16.61 -7.98
N PRO A 244 -0.39 -16.47 -8.39
CA PRO A 244 0.19 -15.15 -8.69
C PRO A 244 -0.55 -14.32 -9.75
N GLU A 245 -1.28 -14.95 -10.68
CA GLU A 245 -2.06 -14.24 -11.69
C GLU A 245 -3.45 -13.82 -11.16
N GLY A 246 -3.84 -14.31 -9.98
CA GLY A 246 -5.11 -14.00 -9.32
C GLY A 246 -6.31 -14.57 -10.07
N LYS A 247 -6.19 -15.77 -10.64
CA LYS A 247 -7.24 -16.47 -11.38
C LYS A 247 -8.10 -17.38 -10.47
N TYR A 248 -7.48 -18.04 -9.50
CA TYR A 248 -8.09 -18.97 -8.57
C TYR A 248 -7.64 -18.72 -7.13
N ALA A 249 -8.59 -18.91 -6.22
CA ALA A 249 -8.34 -19.11 -4.81
C ALA A 249 -8.61 -20.57 -4.43
N VAL A 250 -7.72 -21.15 -3.63
CA VAL A 250 -7.90 -22.46 -3.02
C VAL A 250 -8.08 -22.32 -1.52
N PHE A 251 -9.00 -23.08 -0.94
CA PHE A 251 -9.16 -23.27 0.49
C PHE A 251 -8.86 -24.73 0.81
N ALA A 252 -7.74 -24.97 1.50
CA ALA A 252 -7.30 -26.28 1.96
C ALA A 252 -7.58 -26.42 3.46
N THR A 253 -8.26 -27.49 3.85
CA THR A 253 -8.57 -27.80 5.26
C THR A 253 -7.66 -28.89 5.75
N TYR A 254 -6.92 -28.62 6.82
CA TYR A 254 -6.07 -29.60 7.48
C TYR A 254 -6.62 -29.94 8.86
N GLU A 255 -6.64 -31.22 9.19
CA GLU A 255 -7.00 -31.73 10.52
C GLU A 255 -6.01 -32.83 10.91
N ALA A 256 -5.39 -32.72 12.07
CA ALA A 256 -4.38 -33.65 12.56
C ALA A 256 -3.31 -33.96 11.50
N ASN A 257 -2.79 -32.89 10.87
CA ASN A 257 -1.77 -32.93 9.80
C ASN A 257 -2.19 -33.60 8.49
N LYS A 258 -3.49 -33.82 8.26
CA LYS A 258 -4.01 -34.42 7.01
C LYS A 258 -4.88 -33.42 6.28
N LEU A 259 -4.73 -33.36 4.95
CA LEU A 259 -5.64 -32.64 4.08
C LEU A 259 -6.99 -33.37 4.07
N THR A 260 -8.03 -32.74 4.62
CA THR A 260 -9.38 -33.33 4.72
C THR A 260 -10.38 -32.68 3.76
N GLY A 261 -10.07 -31.50 3.21
CA GLY A 261 -10.97 -30.82 2.28
C GLY A 261 -10.26 -29.80 1.40
N VAL A 262 -10.77 -29.65 0.17
CA VAL A 262 -10.34 -28.62 -0.78
C VAL A 262 -11.56 -27.95 -1.39
N LYS A 263 -11.55 -26.62 -1.46
CA LYS A 263 -12.48 -25.84 -2.26
C LYS A 263 -11.71 -24.93 -3.22
N LEU A 264 -12.18 -24.85 -4.46
CA LEU A 264 -11.57 -24.05 -5.52
C LEU A 264 -12.57 -23.00 -5.99
N TYR A 265 -12.15 -21.73 -6.01
CA TYR A 265 -12.97 -20.61 -6.43
C TYR A 265 -12.27 -19.79 -7.51
N PRO A 266 -12.94 -19.51 -8.65
CA PRO A 266 -12.48 -18.47 -9.56
C PRO A 266 -12.45 -17.10 -8.88
N ILE A 267 -11.52 -16.25 -9.30
CA ILE A 267 -11.41 -14.85 -8.89
C ILE A 267 -11.83 -13.96 -10.08
N ASP A 268 -12.63 -12.94 -9.81
CA ASP A 268 -13.04 -11.97 -10.82
C ASP A 268 -11.95 -10.92 -11.12
N ALA A 269 -12.15 -10.12 -12.18
CA ALA A 269 -11.21 -9.06 -12.54
C ALA A 269 -11.02 -7.99 -11.44
N LYS A 270 -11.93 -7.90 -10.46
CA LYS A 270 -11.83 -7.00 -9.31
C LYS A 270 -11.10 -7.65 -8.13
N GLY A 271 -10.65 -8.90 -8.25
CA GLY A 271 -9.97 -9.64 -7.20
C GLY A 271 -10.89 -10.22 -6.13
N ASN A 272 -12.18 -10.39 -6.42
CA ASN A 272 -13.13 -11.03 -5.52
C ASN A 272 -13.36 -12.49 -5.91
N ILE A 273 -13.60 -13.34 -4.92
CA ILE A 273 -14.09 -14.69 -5.15
C ILE A 273 -15.46 -14.63 -5.84
N VAL A 274 -15.59 -15.37 -6.95
CA VAL A 274 -16.88 -15.64 -7.59
C VAL A 274 -17.62 -16.65 -6.72
N GLU A 275 -18.87 -16.35 -6.34
CA GLU A 275 -19.69 -17.29 -5.59
C GLU A 275 -20.14 -18.46 -6.50
N GLU A 276 -20.26 -19.68 -5.96
CA GLU A 276 -20.61 -20.89 -6.73
C GLU A 276 -21.87 -20.74 -7.59
N LYS A 277 -22.91 -20.06 -7.07
CA LYS A 277 -24.16 -19.79 -7.80
C LYS A 277 -23.97 -18.89 -9.03
N ALA A 278 -22.86 -18.18 -9.12
CA ALA A 278 -22.51 -17.25 -10.18
C ALA A 278 -21.45 -17.82 -11.13
N PHE A 279 -21.06 -19.09 -10.98
CA PHE A 279 -20.15 -19.74 -11.92
C PHE A 279 -20.77 -19.82 -13.32
N THR A 280 -19.96 -19.48 -14.31
CA THR A 280 -20.23 -19.86 -15.70
C THR A 280 -20.13 -21.39 -15.85
N ALA A 281 -20.76 -21.93 -16.89
CA ALA A 281 -20.69 -23.38 -17.17
C ALA A 281 -19.23 -23.89 -17.32
N ALA A 282 -18.35 -23.08 -17.93
CA ALA A 282 -16.93 -23.40 -18.07
C ALA A 282 -16.21 -23.42 -16.72
N GLN A 283 -16.47 -22.45 -15.84
CA GLN A 283 -15.91 -22.42 -14.48
C GLN A 283 -16.40 -23.62 -13.67
N SER A 284 -17.69 -23.94 -13.72
CA SER A 284 -18.24 -25.12 -13.03
C SER A 284 -17.57 -26.41 -13.49
N ALA A 285 -17.37 -26.58 -14.80
CA ALA A 285 -16.70 -27.74 -15.36
C ALA A 285 -15.23 -27.84 -14.90
N ALA A 286 -14.48 -26.74 -14.96
CA ALA A 286 -13.10 -26.67 -14.50
C ALA A 286 -12.98 -26.99 -12.99
N VAL A 287 -13.80 -26.34 -12.15
CA VAL A 287 -13.80 -26.53 -10.70
C VAL A 287 -14.14 -27.99 -10.34
N ALA A 288 -15.16 -28.56 -10.97
CA ALA A 288 -15.55 -29.95 -10.73
C ALA A 288 -14.46 -30.96 -11.13
N ALA A 289 -13.72 -30.68 -12.21
CA ALA A 289 -12.66 -31.55 -12.69
C ALA A 289 -11.36 -31.45 -11.88
N ILE A 290 -10.98 -30.24 -11.44
CA ILE A 290 -9.69 -29.97 -10.77
C ILE A 290 -9.75 -30.26 -9.27
N THR A 291 -10.86 -29.97 -8.59
CA THR A 291 -10.95 -30.08 -7.12
C THR A 291 -10.60 -31.48 -6.59
N PRO A 292 -11.07 -32.60 -7.19
CA PRO A 292 -10.67 -33.93 -6.74
C PRO A 292 -9.18 -34.22 -6.91
N ALA A 293 -8.56 -33.70 -7.98
CA ALA A 293 -7.12 -33.85 -8.22
C ALA A 293 -6.30 -33.12 -7.15
N LEU A 294 -6.72 -31.92 -6.74
CA LEU A 294 -6.10 -31.17 -5.65
C LEU A 294 -6.30 -31.86 -4.29
N LEU A 295 -7.48 -32.41 -4.02
CA LEU A 295 -7.72 -33.14 -2.77
C LEU A 295 -6.85 -34.40 -2.67
N ALA A 296 -6.60 -35.08 -3.79
CA ALA A 296 -5.78 -36.28 -3.82
C ALA A 296 -4.26 -36.00 -3.82
N GLY A 297 -3.81 -34.97 -4.53
CA GLY A 297 -2.39 -34.72 -4.79
C GLY A 297 -1.82 -33.44 -4.19
N GLY A 298 -2.65 -32.56 -3.62
CA GLY A 298 -2.23 -31.26 -3.10
C GLY A 298 -1.45 -30.44 -4.13
N SER A 299 -0.30 -29.90 -3.72
CA SER A 299 0.63 -29.16 -4.58
C SER A 299 1.32 -30.05 -5.64
N SER A 300 1.21 -31.38 -5.52
CA SER A 300 1.71 -32.37 -6.48
C SER A 300 0.62 -32.95 -7.37
N ALA A 301 -0.58 -32.35 -7.40
CA ALA A 301 -1.67 -32.79 -8.26
C ALA A 301 -1.27 -32.78 -9.75
N LYS A 302 -1.73 -33.79 -10.49
CA LYS A 302 -1.51 -33.85 -11.95
C LYS A 302 -2.40 -32.83 -12.66
N LEU A 303 -1.91 -32.28 -13.76
CA LEU A 303 -2.71 -31.43 -14.64
C LEU A 303 -3.90 -32.23 -15.18
N VAL A 304 -5.09 -31.63 -15.11
CA VAL A 304 -6.31 -32.23 -15.63
C VAL A 304 -6.40 -31.95 -17.13
N THR A 305 -6.55 -33.01 -17.93
CA THR A 305 -6.68 -32.92 -19.39
C THR A 305 -7.86 -32.05 -19.79
N GLY A 306 -7.64 -31.10 -20.69
CA GLY A 306 -8.63 -30.11 -21.13
C GLY A 306 -8.79 -28.90 -20.19
N PHE A 307 -8.08 -28.89 -19.06
CA PHE A 307 -8.04 -27.79 -18.09
C PHE A 307 -6.61 -27.52 -17.61
N GLU A 308 -5.60 -27.68 -18.47
CA GLU A 308 -4.19 -27.67 -18.07
C GLU A 308 -3.76 -26.32 -17.48
N ALA A 309 -4.17 -25.21 -18.11
CA ALA A 309 -3.87 -23.86 -17.62
C ALA A 309 -4.60 -23.55 -16.30
N ASP A 310 -5.87 -23.95 -16.19
CA ASP A 310 -6.64 -23.82 -14.94
C ASP A 310 -6.06 -24.68 -13.82
N SER A 311 -5.64 -25.91 -14.14
CA SER A 311 -4.99 -26.83 -13.21
C SER A 311 -3.69 -26.23 -12.68
N LYS A 312 -2.85 -25.66 -13.56
CA LYS A 312 -1.59 -25.02 -13.15
C LYS A 312 -1.84 -23.85 -12.19
N ALA A 313 -2.79 -22.97 -12.49
CA ALA A 313 -3.15 -21.87 -11.60
C ALA A 313 -3.70 -22.39 -10.27
N ALA A 314 -4.62 -23.36 -10.29
CA ALA A 314 -5.19 -23.93 -9.07
C ALA A 314 -4.14 -24.66 -8.20
N ILE A 315 -3.16 -25.32 -8.80
CA ILE A 315 -2.03 -25.94 -8.09
C ILE A 315 -1.14 -24.88 -7.42
N ASN A 316 -0.85 -23.77 -8.12
CA ASN A 316 -0.11 -22.66 -7.52
C ASN A 316 -0.86 -22.03 -6.34
N ALA A 317 -2.18 -21.86 -6.48
CA ALA A 317 -3.03 -21.40 -5.38
C ALA A 317 -3.05 -22.39 -4.20
N PHE A 318 -3.11 -23.69 -4.47
CA PHE A 318 -3.02 -24.72 -3.43
C PHE A 318 -1.66 -24.66 -2.73
N TRP A 319 -0.57 -24.55 -3.48
CA TRP A 319 0.77 -24.42 -2.91
C TRP A 319 0.87 -23.23 -1.96
N ASP A 320 0.33 -22.06 -2.32
CA ASP A 320 0.29 -20.90 -1.41
C ASP A 320 -0.53 -21.19 -0.14
N ALA A 321 -1.66 -21.91 -0.27
CA ALA A 321 -2.48 -22.33 0.86
C ALA A 321 -1.71 -23.29 1.80
N GLU A 322 -0.98 -24.23 1.22
CA GLU A 322 -0.12 -25.19 1.94
C GLU A 322 1.02 -24.46 2.67
N GLN A 323 1.64 -23.43 2.06
CA GLN A 323 2.65 -22.61 2.73
C GLN A 323 2.06 -21.77 3.89
N ASN A 324 0.81 -21.33 3.77
CA ASN A 324 0.09 -20.66 4.85
C ASN A 324 -0.25 -21.63 5.99
N ALA A 325 -0.59 -22.88 5.66
CA ALA A 325 -0.87 -23.94 6.63
C ALA A 325 0.40 -24.45 7.33
N SER A 326 1.56 -24.43 6.67
CA SER A 326 2.78 -25.05 7.21
C SER A 326 3.27 -24.40 8.52
N VAL A 327 3.56 -25.24 9.52
CA VAL A 327 4.21 -24.87 10.80
C VAL A 327 5.67 -24.48 10.57
N ASN A 328 6.29 -25.08 9.55
CA ASN A 328 7.67 -24.82 9.16
C ASN A 328 7.74 -24.19 7.77
N ASN A 329 7.36 -22.91 7.70
CA ASN A 329 7.50 -22.13 6.47
C ASN A 329 8.98 -21.72 6.29
N ASN A 330 9.66 -22.45 5.42
CA ASN A 330 11.08 -22.30 5.11
C ASN A 330 11.36 -21.20 4.07
N SER A 331 10.40 -20.31 3.77
CA SER A 331 10.66 -19.17 2.89
C SER A 331 11.89 -18.41 3.39
N ALA A 332 12.85 -18.16 2.49
CA ALA A 332 14.00 -17.31 2.76
C ALA A 332 13.60 -15.84 2.91
N TYR A 333 12.40 -15.48 2.46
CA TYR A 333 11.91 -14.12 2.37
C TYR A 333 10.85 -13.84 3.44
N VAL A 334 10.83 -12.59 3.91
CA VAL A 334 9.80 -12.03 4.75
C VAL A 334 8.70 -11.45 3.87
N ASP A 335 7.46 -11.89 4.06
CA ASP A 335 6.33 -11.35 3.29
C ASP A 335 6.19 -9.83 3.51
N GLY A 336 5.76 -9.14 2.46
CA GLY A 336 5.48 -7.71 2.49
C GLY A 336 5.76 -6.99 1.18
N PHE A 337 5.64 -5.66 1.26
CA PHE A 337 5.95 -4.73 0.19
C PHE A 337 7.45 -4.40 0.17
N TYR A 338 8.04 -4.39 -1.03
CA TYR A 338 9.41 -3.98 -1.25
C TYR A 338 9.54 -3.15 -2.52
N SER A 339 10.45 -2.18 -2.52
CA SER A 339 10.76 -1.35 -3.68
C SER A 339 12.27 -1.26 -3.91
N ALA A 340 12.67 -1.40 -5.17
CA ALA A 340 14.07 -1.29 -5.58
C ALA A 340 14.20 -0.78 -7.01
N TYR A 341 15.42 -0.36 -7.34
CA TYR A 341 15.78 0.23 -8.62
C TYR A 341 16.63 -0.74 -9.44
N GLY A 342 16.46 -0.70 -10.77
CA GLY A 342 17.34 -1.34 -11.73
C GLY A 342 18.65 -0.58 -11.90
N ASP A 343 19.40 -0.82 -12.97
CA ASP A 343 20.58 -0.01 -13.26
C ASP A 343 20.19 1.30 -13.95
N GLY A 344 20.82 2.36 -13.48
CA GLY A 344 20.65 3.72 -13.94
C GLY A 344 21.33 4.01 -15.29
N ARG A 345 20.69 4.88 -16.09
CA ARG A 345 21.18 5.35 -17.39
C ARG A 345 21.06 6.86 -17.52
N SER A 346 21.71 7.44 -18.54
CA SER A 346 21.67 8.89 -18.81
C SER A 346 20.24 9.43 -19.02
N VAL A 347 19.32 8.57 -19.44
CA VAL A 347 17.91 8.91 -19.70
C VAL A 347 16.97 8.56 -18.55
N GLY A 348 17.50 8.06 -17.42
CA GLY A 348 16.72 7.68 -16.24
C GLY A 348 16.95 6.24 -15.82
N GLU A 349 16.04 5.72 -15.00
CA GLU A 349 16.16 4.40 -14.35
C GLU A 349 14.80 3.67 -14.32
N GLU A 350 14.83 2.37 -14.09
CA GLU A 350 13.64 1.55 -13.85
C GLU A 350 13.47 1.28 -12.36
N ARG A 351 12.22 1.22 -11.89
CA ARG A 351 11.88 0.83 -10.52
C ARG A 351 10.79 -0.23 -10.53
N ALA A 352 10.82 -1.13 -9.56
CA ALA A 352 9.74 -2.07 -9.30
C ALA A 352 9.28 -1.95 -7.84
N ASP A 353 7.96 -1.84 -7.66
CA ASP A 353 7.30 -2.03 -6.38
C ASP A 353 6.67 -3.43 -6.41
N ILE A 354 7.01 -4.29 -5.46
CA ILE A 354 6.57 -5.68 -5.43
C ILE A 354 5.93 -6.07 -4.10
N VAL A 355 5.07 -7.09 -4.14
CA VAL A 355 4.62 -7.82 -2.95
C VAL A 355 5.10 -9.25 -3.02
N ILE A 356 5.80 -9.68 -1.97
CA ILE A 356 6.25 -11.06 -1.80
C ILE A 356 5.36 -11.74 -0.76
N ARG A 357 4.91 -12.96 -1.07
CA ARG A 357 4.20 -13.86 -0.16
C ARG A 357 4.76 -15.26 -0.27
N ASN A 358 5.09 -15.88 0.86
CA ASN A 358 5.64 -17.24 0.91
C ASN A 358 6.85 -17.45 -0.03
N GLY A 359 7.62 -16.38 -0.28
CA GLY A 359 8.76 -16.41 -1.21
C GLY A 359 8.41 -16.37 -2.69
N LYS A 360 7.16 -16.04 -3.06
CA LYS A 360 6.72 -15.79 -4.43
C LYS A 360 6.30 -14.34 -4.63
N LEU A 361 6.55 -13.83 -5.83
CA LEU A 361 6.01 -12.58 -6.33
C LEU A 361 4.51 -12.76 -6.58
N VAL A 362 3.69 -11.93 -5.95
CA VAL A 362 2.21 -11.99 -6.08
C VAL A 362 1.59 -10.68 -6.57
N ASP A 363 2.36 -9.60 -6.56
CA ASP A 363 1.95 -8.32 -7.14
C ASP A 363 3.21 -7.54 -7.55
N VAL A 364 3.13 -6.81 -8.66
CA VAL A 364 4.23 -6.00 -9.17
C VAL A 364 3.69 -4.79 -9.91
N LYS A 365 4.32 -3.64 -9.64
CA LYS A 365 4.12 -2.41 -10.39
C LYS A 365 5.47 -1.90 -10.88
N LEU A 366 5.56 -1.72 -12.19
CA LEU A 366 6.77 -1.34 -12.90
C LEU A 366 6.72 0.14 -13.28
N TYR A 367 7.82 0.85 -13.08
CA TYR A 367 7.93 2.29 -13.33
C TYR A 367 9.11 2.60 -14.25
N ARG A 368 8.95 3.61 -15.09
CA ARG A 368 10.03 4.21 -15.88
C ARG A 368 10.25 5.63 -15.38
N LEU A 369 11.38 5.86 -14.73
CA LEU A 369 11.70 7.14 -14.11
C LEU A 369 12.48 8.04 -15.08
N GLY A 370 12.19 9.33 -15.10
CA GLY A 370 12.94 10.33 -15.87
C GLY A 370 14.36 10.55 -15.37
N THR A 371 15.06 11.50 -15.98
CA THR A 371 16.36 11.97 -15.49
C THR A 371 16.28 12.65 -14.13
N ASP A 372 15.10 13.15 -13.76
CA ASP A 372 14.74 13.71 -12.45
C ASP A 372 14.28 12.64 -11.43
N LEU A 373 14.32 11.36 -11.82
CA LEU A 373 13.81 10.22 -11.06
C LEU A 373 12.32 10.31 -10.70
N ILE A 374 11.54 11.05 -11.49
CA ILE A 374 10.08 11.10 -11.36
C ILE A 374 9.47 10.12 -12.36
N ASP A 375 8.43 9.39 -11.94
CA ASP A 375 7.71 8.46 -12.81
C ASP A 375 7.10 9.19 -14.01
N LYS A 376 7.44 8.70 -15.22
CA LYS A 376 6.93 9.25 -16.47
C LYS A 376 5.53 8.73 -16.80
N GLY A 377 5.10 7.60 -16.22
CA GLY A 377 3.81 6.98 -16.53
C GLY A 377 3.55 6.92 -18.04
N ASN A 378 2.41 7.45 -18.49
CA ASN A 378 2.01 7.47 -19.90
C ASN A 378 2.84 8.42 -20.80
N THR A 379 3.71 9.24 -20.21
CA THR A 379 4.63 10.12 -20.96
C THR A 379 6.00 9.48 -21.22
N ALA A 380 6.19 8.22 -20.79
CA ALA A 380 7.33 7.41 -21.22
C ALA A 380 7.26 7.11 -22.74
N TYR A 381 8.35 6.55 -23.28
CA TYR A 381 8.36 6.09 -24.67
C TYR A 381 7.23 5.09 -24.93
N ALA A 382 6.56 5.21 -26.08
CA ALA A 382 5.32 4.45 -26.36
C ALA A 382 5.50 2.93 -26.24
N GLU A 383 6.63 2.40 -26.70
CA GLU A 383 6.93 0.96 -26.59
C GLU A 383 7.18 0.53 -25.14
N VAL A 384 7.78 1.37 -24.30
CA VAL A 384 7.94 1.10 -22.86
C VAL A 384 6.58 1.06 -22.16
N VAL A 385 5.67 1.97 -22.51
CA VAL A 385 4.30 1.96 -21.98
C VAL A 385 3.58 0.67 -22.36
N LYS A 386 3.68 0.24 -23.63
CA LYS A 386 3.09 -1.02 -24.12
C LYS A 386 3.71 -2.26 -23.46
N ALA A 387 5.01 -2.21 -23.15
CA ALA A 387 5.75 -3.33 -22.58
C ALA A 387 5.48 -3.59 -21.08
N ASN A 388 4.94 -2.60 -20.36
CA ASN A 388 4.71 -2.70 -18.92
C ASN A 388 3.79 -3.88 -18.54
N ALA A 389 2.63 -3.98 -19.20
CA ALA A 389 1.66 -5.05 -18.96
C ALA A 389 2.18 -6.47 -19.29
N PRO A 390 2.77 -6.75 -20.47
CA PRO A 390 3.30 -8.08 -20.76
C PRO A 390 4.49 -8.45 -19.88
N MET A 391 5.36 -7.50 -19.49
CA MET A 391 6.45 -7.79 -18.55
C MET A 391 5.92 -8.12 -17.15
N THR A 392 4.92 -7.39 -16.67
CA THR A 392 4.21 -7.68 -15.41
C THR A 392 3.64 -9.10 -15.42
N ALA A 393 2.94 -9.49 -16.49
CA ALA A 393 2.39 -10.84 -16.62
C ALA A 393 3.49 -11.91 -16.61
N LYS A 394 4.62 -11.66 -17.29
CA LYS A 394 5.76 -12.59 -17.34
C LYS A 394 6.41 -12.81 -15.96
N LEU A 395 6.61 -11.74 -15.21
CA LEU A 395 7.16 -11.79 -13.85
C LEU A 395 6.23 -12.54 -12.87
N LEU A 396 4.92 -12.25 -12.93
CA LEU A 396 3.93 -12.93 -12.08
C LEU A 396 3.81 -14.42 -12.43
N ALA A 397 3.80 -14.77 -13.71
CA ALA A 397 3.77 -16.17 -14.15
C ALA A 397 5.02 -16.96 -13.70
N ASN A 398 6.17 -16.30 -13.64
CA ASN A 398 7.40 -16.87 -13.08
C ASN A 398 7.37 -16.94 -11.54
N GLY A 399 6.56 -16.10 -10.89
CA GLY A 399 6.42 -15.99 -9.44
C GLY A 399 7.70 -15.48 -8.76
N SER A 400 8.60 -14.86 -9.52
CA SER A 400 9.91 -14.34 -9.10
C SER A 400 10.49 -13.47 -10.22
N TYR A 401 11.65 -12.85 -9.97
CA TYR A 401 12.53 -12.39 -11.05
C TYR A 401 12.98 -13.57 -11.94
N ILE A 402 13.29 -13.28 -13.20
CA ILE A 402 13.84 -14.22 -14.17
C ILE A 402 15.36 -14.30 -13.94
N ALA A 403 15.84 -15.45 -13.47
CA ALA A 403 17.26 -15.69 -13.27
C ALA A 403 17.96 -15.90 -14.62
N ASN A 404 19.22 -15.45 -14.74
CA ASN A 404 20.00 -15.53 -15.99
C ASN A 404 19.26 -14.91 -17.19
N TYR A 405 18.67 -13.73 -16.97
CA TYR A 405 17.86 -13.01 -17.93
C TYR A 405 18.55 -12.89 -19.30
N ASP A 406 17.91 -13.42 -20.34
CA ASP A 406 18.37 -13.26 -21.74
C ASP A 406 17.49 -12.22 -22.43
N GLU A 407 18.05 -11.06 -22.76
CA GLU A 407 17.33 -9.96 -23.41
C GLU A 407 16.57 -10.36 -24.69
N LYS A 408 17.01 -11.36 -25.44
CA LYS A 408 16.36 -11.80 -26.69
C LYS A 408 15.13 -12.66 -26.44
N VAL A 409 15.10 -13.38 -25.33
CA VAL A 409 14.04 -14.33 -24.96
C VAL A 409 13.10 -13.73 -23.91
N ASP A 410 13.69 -12.99 -22.98
CA ASP A 410 13.06 -12.41 -21.81
C ASP A 410 12.61 -10.97 -22.00
N GLY A 411 13.26 -10.25 -22.92
CA GLY A 411 12.91 -8.89 -23.30
C GLY A 411 11.56 -8.77 -23.99
N ILE A 412 10.85 -7.69 -23.70
CA ILE A 412 9.72 -7.25 -24.53
C ILE A 412 10.29 -6.42 -25.68
N SER A 413 9.98 -6.84 -26.92
CA SER A 413 10.40 -6.13 -28.13
C SER A 413 10.02 -4.64 -28.07
N GLY A 414 10.95 -3.76 -28.45
CA GLY A 414 10.79 -2.30 -28.35
C GLY A 414 11.06 -1.71 -26.97
N ALA A 415 11.26 -2.54 -25.94
CA ALA A 415 11.56 -2.12 -24.57
C ALA A 415 12.52 -3.09 -23.85
N THR A 416 13.46 -3.68 -24.59
CA THR A 416 14.38 -4.71 -24.09
C THR A 416 15.16 -4.25 -22.86
N GLU A 417 15.79 -3.08 -22.93
CA GLU A 417 16.59 -2.55 -21.82
C GLU A 417 15.72 -2.25 -20.59
N SER A 418 14.53 -1.68 -20.78
CA SER A 418 13.59 -1.46 -19.66
C SER A 418 13.09 -2.78 -19.07
N SER A 419 12.93 -3.81 -19.90
CA SER A 419 12.57 -5.16 -19.43
C SER A 419 13.68 -5.75 -18.55
N HIS A 420 14.95 -5.58 -18.93
CA HIS A 420 16.08 -5.97 -18.10
C HIS A 420 16.13 -5.18 -16.79
N GLY A 421 16.02 -3.84 -16.85
CA GLY A 421 16.02 -2.97 -15.69
C GLY A 421 14.91 -3.29 -14.68
N TRP A 422 13.69 -3.56 -15.15
CA TRP A 422 12.59 -4.02 -14.30
C TRP A 422 12.86 -5.38 -13.67
N ASN A 423 13.42 -6.35 -14.41
CA ASN A 423 13.77 -7.65 -13.85
C ASN A 423 14.83 -7.53 -12.74
N LEU A 424 15.86 -6.70 -12.96
CA LEU A 424 16.89 -6.41 -11.97
C LEU A 424 16.33 -5.71 -10.73
N ALA A 425 15.41 -4.75 -10.91
CA ALA A 425 14.71 -4.10 -9.82
C ALA A 425 13.93 -5.13 -8.97
N VAL A 426 13.21 -6.06 -9.60
CA VAL A 426 12.53 -7.15 -8.88
C VAL A 426 13.52 -8.03 -8.13
N GLN A 427 14.64 -8.43 -8.77
CA GLN A 427 15.70 -9.22 -8.12
C GLN A 427 16.23 -8.54 -6.86
N ARG A 428 16.56 -7.25 -6.93
CA ARG A 428 17.04 -6.46 -5.79
C ARG A 428 15.98 -6.35 -4.70
N ALA A 429 14.72 -6.18 -5.06
CA ALA A 429 13.62 -6.16 -4.08
C ALA A 429 13.43 -7.52 -3.37
N PHE A 430 13.67 -8.64 -4.05
CA PHE A 430 13.75 -9.96 -3.40
C PHE A 430 14.92 -10.04 -2.41
N GLU A 431 16.09 -9.50 -2.76
CA GLU A 431 17.24 -9.44 -1.85
C GLU A 431 16.94 -8.60 -0.59
N LYS A 432 16.23 -7.47 -0.73
CA LYS A 432 15.74 -6.68 0.43
C LYS A 432 14.81 -7.48 1.35
N ALA A 433 14.09 -8.46 0.81
CA ALA A 433 13.11 -9.25 1.53
C ALA A 433 13.72 -10.42 2.31
N LEU A 434 15.02 -10.71 2.18
CA LEU A 434 15.65 -11.85 2.86
C LEU A 434 15.55 -11.74 4.38
N LYS A 435 15.16 -12.85 5.03
CA LYS A 435 15.19 -13.00 6.51
C LYS A 435 16.60 -12.87 7.07
N VAL A 436 17.57 -13.40 6.32
CA VAL A 436 19.00 -13.27 6.59
C VAL A 436 19.57 -12.38 5.50
N PRO A 437 19.79 -11.08 5.77
CA PRO A 437 20.34 -10.16 4.79
C PRO A 437 21.68 -10.65 4.24
N THR A 438 21.91 -10.40 2.96
CA THR A 438 23.24 -10.58 2.36
C THR A 438 24.23 -9.59 2.97
N ALA A 439 25.53 -9.91 2.88
CA ALA A 439 26.57 -8.97 3.30
C ALA A 439 26.55 -7.70 2.44
N GLY A 440 27.04 -6.63 3.04
CA GLY A 440 27.12 -5.31 2.43
C GLY A 440 25.89 -4.44 2.66
N GLN A 441 26.07 -3.15 2.44
CA GLN A 441 25.05 -2.11 2.62
C GLN A 441 24.33 -1.79 1.31
N TYR A 442 25.06 -1.86 0.19
CA TYR A 442 24.59 -1.42 -1.12
C TYR A 442 24.63 -2.57 -2.13
N PHE A 443 23.68 -2.54 -3.06
CA PHE A 443 23.78 -3.31 -4.29
C PHE A 443 24.93 -2.78 -5.14
N ASP A 444 25.66 -3.68 -5.79
CA ASP A 444 26.60 -3.28 -6.84
C ASP A 444 25.80 -2.91 -8.10
N GLY A 445 26.30 -1.91 -8.84
CA GLY A 445 25.66 -1.44 -10.08
C GLY A 445 25.79 0.06 -10.29
N ILE A 446 24.93 0.58 -11.16
CA ILE A 446 24.86 2.00 -11.49
C ILE A 446 23.53 2.53 -10.95
N PHE A 447 23.57 3.62 -10.18
CA PHE A 447 22.39 4.22 -9.56
C PHE A 447 22.34 5.70 -9.92
N LEU A 448 21.14 6.18 -10.28
CA LEU A 448 20.94 7.61 -10.40
C LEU A 448 20.65 8.20 -9.02
N GLY A 449 21.05 9.45 -8.83
CA GLY A 449 20.61 10.24 -7.70
C GLY A 449 20.38 11.67 -8.14
N VAL A 450 19.31 12.28 -7.63
CA VAL A 450 18.94 13.66 -7.97
C VAL A 450 18.66 14.41 -6.68
N ASP A 451 19.16 15.63 -6.54
CA ASP A 451 18.80 16.43 -5.37
C ASP A 451 17.31 16.80 -5.38
N ASN A 452 16.78 17.17 -4.24
CA ASN A 452 15.37 17.46 -4.07
C ASN A 452 14.87 18.74 -4.78
N GLN A 453 15.76 19.52 -5.38
CA GLN A 453 15.42 20.72 -6.17
C GLN A 453 15.77 20.57 -7.65
N SER A 454 16.19 19.37 -8.10
CA SER A 454 16.59 19.10 -9.49
C SER A 454 17.61 20.12 -10.01
N LYS A 455 18.67 20.37 -9.25
CA LYS A 455 19.85 21.16 -9.64
C LYS A 455 20.97 20.29 -10.18
N ILE A 456 21.15 19.11 -9.60
CA ILE A 456 22.20 18.14 -9.91
C ILE A 456 21.59 16.74 -10.04
N GLN A 457 21.97 16.07 -11.11
CA GLN A 457 21.87 14.62 -11.26
C GLN A 457 23.25 14.01 -11.11
N LEU A 458 23.33 12.88 -10.43
CA LEU A 458 24.48 12.00 -10.43
C LEU A 458 24.11 10.65 -11.05
N ILE A 459 25.05 10.09 -11.80
CA ILE A 459 25.09 8.67 -12.14
C ILE A 459 26.27 8.10 -11.37
N VAL A 460 25.99 7.23 -10.41
CA VAL A 460 26.94 6.75 -9.41
C VAL A 460 27.17 5.25 -9.61
N THR A 461 28.42 4.84 -9.79
CA THR A 461 28.78 3.42 -9.78
C THR A 461 29.15 3.02 -8.37
N VAL A 462 28.47 1.98 -7.85
CA VAL A 462 28.73 1.39 -6.55
C VAL A 462 29.28 -0.03 -6.75
N ALA A 463 30.40 -0.33 -6.10
CA ALA A 463 30.99 -1.66 -6.09
C ALA A 463 31.64 -1.94 -4.73
N GLY A 464 31.26 -3.06 -4.10
CA GLY A 464 31.82 -3.48 -2.81
C GLY A 464 31.61 -2.44 -1.71
N ASP A 465 30.38 -1.91 -1.60
CA ASP A 465 29.97 -0.84 -0.68
C ASP A 465 30.69 0.51 -0.86
N LYS A 466 31.35 0.73 -2.00
CA LYS A 466 32.08 1.97 -2.28
C LYS A 466 31.59 2.60 -3.56
N VAL A 467 31.54 3.93 -3.56
CA VAL A 467 31.40 4.73 -4.77
C VAL A 467 32.71 4.66 -5.54
N THR A 468 32.69 4.10 -6.74
CA THR A 468 33.89 3.93 -7.58
C THR A 468 33.92 4.88 -8.77
N ALA A 469 32.76 5.37 -9.20
CA ALA A 469 32.65 6.40 -10.24
C ALA A 469 31.45 7.31 -9.99
N VAL A 470 31.58 8.57 -10.40
CA VAL A 470 30.51 9.57 -10.35
C VAL A 470 30.54 10.33 -11.68
N LYS A 471 29.39 10.43 -12.35
CA LYS A 471 29.16 11.35 -13.45
C LYS A 471 28.12 12.36 -13.03
N LEU A 472 28.45 13.64 -13.10
CA LEU A 472 27.60 14.74 -12.65
C LEU A 472 26.98 15.48 -13.84
N GLY A 473 25.67 15.69 -13.78
CA GLY A 473 24.90 16.51 -14.71
C GLY A 473 24.26 17.70 -14.00
N LEU A 474 24.36 18.89 -14.60
CA LEU A 474 23.66 20.09 -14.12
C LEU A 474 22.32 20.21 -14.83
N PHE A 475 21.27 20.52 -14.08
CA PHE A 475 19.98 20.87 -14.67
C PHE A 475 19.96 22.33 -15.13
N GLY A 476 19.36 22.56 -16.29
CA GLY A 476 19.03 23.88 -16.81
C GLY A 476 17.72 24.41 -16.22
N THR A 477 17.41 25.67 -16.54
CA THR A 477 16.15 26.31 -16.13
C THR A 477 14.90 25.68 -16.75
N ASP A 478 15.07 24.89 -17.81
CA ASP A 478 14.02 24.11 -18.47
C ASP A 478 13.76 22.75 -17.80
N GLY A 479 14.49 22.44 -16.70
CA GLY A 479 14.37 21.18 -15.97
C GLY A 479 15.01 20.00 -16.69
N LYS A 480 15.85 20.23 -17.70
CA LYS A 480 16.59 19.18 -18.41
C LYS A 480 18.07 19.25 -18.08
N ILE A 481 18.78 18.13 -18.23
CA ILE A 481 20.23 18.11 -18.09
C ILE A 481 20.87 18.93 -19.21
N ILE A 482 21.75 19.85 -18.85
CA ILE A 482 22.56 20.61 -19.79
C ILE A 482 23.58 19.65 -20.41
N ALA A 483 23.58 19.56 -21.74
CA ALA A 483 24.52 18.73 -22.47
C ALA A 483 25.97 19.18 -22.20
N ALA A 484 26.91 18.23 -22.12
CA ALA A 484 28.29 18.50 -21.68
C ALA A 484 29.03 19.51 -22.59
N ASP A 485 28.75 19.48 -23.89
CA ASP A 485 29.26 20.42 -24.89
C ASP A 485 28.71 21.84 -24.68
N LYS A 486 27.51 21.97 -24.09
CA LYS A 486 26.82 23.24 -23.81
C LYS A 486 27.17 23.87 -22.45
N LEU A 487 27.96 23.18 -21.62
CA LEU A 487 28.42 23.75 -20.35
C LEU A 487 29.42 24.88 -20.60
N THR A 488 29.30 25.96 -19.85
CA THR A 488 30.32 27.03 -19.79
C THR A 488 31.63 26.52 -19.17
N ALA A 489 32.74 27.23 -19.36
CA ALA A 489 34.04 26.85 -18.80
C ALA A 489 34.01 26.77 -17.25
N ASP A 490 33.32 27.72 -16.61
CA ASP A 490 33.17 27.75 -15.15
C ASP A 490 32.33 26.57 -14.65
N GLN A 491 31.25 26.23 -15.37
CA GLN A 491 30.44 25.06 -15.03
C GLN A 491 31.22 23.76 -15.19
N LYS A 492 32.03 23.61 -16.25
CA LYS A 492 32.91 22.44 -16.41
C LYS A 492 33.88 22.31 -15.24
N THR A 493 34.54 23.41 -14.87
CA THR A 493 35.45 23.45 -13.71
C THR A 493 34.73 23.06 -12.41
N LEU A 494 33.52 23.58 -12.19
CA LEU A 494 32.72 23.25 -11.01
C LEU A 494 32.30 21.77 -10.99
N VAL A 495 31.86 21.24 -12.14
CA VAL A 495 31.50 19.82 -12.30
C VAL A 495 32.69 18.94 -11.92
N ASP A 496 33.90 19.27 -12.37
CA ASP A 496 35.12 18.51 -12.06
C ASP A 496 35.45 18.57 -10.56
N GLN A 497 35.37 19.75 -9.94
CA GLN A 497 35.62 19.93 -8.50
C GLN A 497 34.62 19.16 -7.64
N LEU A 498 33.32 19.24 -7.96
CA LEU A 498 32.27 18.50 -7.24
C LEU A 498 32.45 17.00 -7.41
N THR A 499 32.73 16.54 -8.63
CA THR A 499 32.94 15.11 -8.92
C THR A 499 34.14 14.57 -8.14
N ALA A 500 35.27 15.28 -8.14
CA ALA A 500 36.45 14.90 -7.38
C ALA A 500 36.18 14.87 -5.86
N GLY A 501 35.46 15.87 -5.33
CA GLY A 501 35.09 15.93 -3.92
C GLY A 501 34.19 14.77 -3.50
N LEU A 502 33.19 14.44 -4.31
CA LEU A 502 32.30 13.30 -4.06
C LEU A 502 33.04 11.96 -4.10
N LEU A 503 33.98 11.77 -5.03
CA LEU A 503 34.76 10.53 -5.12
C LEU A 503 35.72 10.35 -3.94
N ASP A 504 36.38 11.42 -3.48
CA ASP A 504 37.37 11.34 -2.40
C ASP A 504 36.72 11.30 -1.00
N LYS A 505 35.70 12.12 -0.77
CA LYS A 505 35.13 12.35 0.58
C LYS A 505 33.64 12.02 0.69
N GLY A 506 32.99 11.55 -0.38
CA GLY A 506 31.56 11.28 -0.38
C GLY A 506 30.75 12.52 -0.01
N VAL A 507 29.72 12.37 0.82
CA VAL A 507 28.91 13.49 1.30
C VAL A 507 29.64 14.45 2.25
N ASN A 508 30.85 14.11 2.69
CA ASN A 508 31.62 14.87 3.68
C ASN A 508 32.61 15.87 3.07
N PHE A 509 32.67 16.04 1.74
CA PHE A 509 33.56 17.03 1.13
C PHE A 509 33.20 18.45 1.57
N THR A 510 34.19 19.36 1.62
CA THR A 510 33.95 20.76 2.02
C THR A 510 33.24 21.51 0.91
N ASP A 511 32.28 22.38 1.26
CA ASP A 511 31.57 23.18 0.27
C ASP A 511 32.56 24.04 -0.53
N ILE A 512 32.36 24.10 -1.85
CA ILE A 512 33.15 24.96 -2.74
C ILE A 512 32.70 26.40 -2.50
N ILE A 513 33.66 27.27 -2.18
CA ILE A 513 33.41 28.68 -1.86
C ILE A 513 32.69 29.36 -3.04
N GLY A 514 31.56 30.01 -2.75
CA GLY A 514 30.70 30.66 -3.75
C GLY A 514 29.80 29.70 -4.53
N GLN A 515 29.87 28.40 -4.26
CA GLN A 515 29.06 27.35 -4.87
C GLN A 515 28.45 26.42 -3.81
N GLU A 516 28.13 26.95 -2.64
CA GLU A 516 27.62 26.19 -1.49
C GLU A 516 26.28 25.52 -1.80
N ALA A 517 25.42 26.17 -2.57
CA ALA A 517 24.13 25.63 -2.97
C ALA A 517 24.27 24.39 -3.87
N LEU A 518 25.18 24.43 -4.85
CA LEU A 518 25.47 23.29 -5.71
C LEU A 518 26.28 22.21 -4.99
N SER A 519 27.14 22.59 -4.04
CA SER A 519 27.83 21.63 -3.16
C SER A 519 26.84 20.81 -2.33
N LYS A 520 25.83 21.46 -1.73
CA LYS A 520 24.75 20.79 -1.00
C LYS A 520 23.88 19.93 -1.91
N ALA A 521 23.54 20.41 -3.10
CA ALA A 521 22.79 19.63 -4.09
C ALA A 521 23.56 18.35 -4.49
N ALA A 522 24.86 18.45 -4.72
CA ALA A 522 25.71 17.31 -5.07
C ALA A 522 25.73 16.25 -3.96
N LYS A 523 25.84 16.69 -2.69
CA LYS A 523 25.76 15.79 -1.53
C LYS A 523 24.39 15.11 -1.40
N ALA A 524 23.31 15.88 -1.59
CA ALA A 524 21.94 15.35 -1.55
C ALA A 524 21.68 14.34 -2.67
N ALA A 525 22.14 14.63 -3.89
CA ALA A 525 22.06 13.71 -5.02
C ALA A 525 22.85 12.42 -4.75
N LEU A 526 24.03 12.49 -4.12
CA LEU A 526 24.78 11.29 -3.75
C LEU A 526 24.06 10.48 -2.66
N ALA A 527 23.52 11.14 -1.64
CA ALA A 527 22.74 10.46 -0.60
C ALA A 527 21.52 9.74 -1.18
N ASP A 528 20.86 10.34 -2.16
CA ASP A 528 19.75 9.71 -2.86
C ASP A 528 20.20 8.50 -3.69
N ALA A 529 21.28 8.62 -4.48
CA ALA A 529 21.83 7.49 -5.24
C ALA A 529 22.17 6.29 -4.33
N LEU A 530 22.79 6.56 -3.18
CA LEU A 530 23.10 5.53 -2.19
C LEU A 530 21.84 4.95 -1.55
N THR A 531 20.75 5.72 -1.44
CA THR A 531 19.47 5.20 -0.96
C THR A 531 18.80 4.31 -2.00
N ASN A 532 18.89 4.65 -3.29
CA ASN A 532 18.46 3.79 -4.41
C ASN A 532 19.26 2.48 -4.44
N ALA A 533 20.56 2.55 -4.13
CA ALA A 533 21.46 1.40 -4.02
C ALA A 533 21.28 0.59 -2.72
N SER A 534 20.57 1.11 -1.72
CA SER A 534 20.49 0.49 -0.39
C SER A 534 19.80 -0.87 -0.43
N LYS A 535 20.37 -1.86 0.26
CA LYS A 535 19.74 -3.17 0.50
C LYS A 535 18.64 -3.12 1.56
N VAL A 536 18.40 -1.97 2.17
CA VAL A 536 17.36 -1.77 3.19
C VAL A 536 16.11 -1.16 2.55
N GLN A 537 14.94 -1.62 2.98
CA GLN A 537 13.66 -1.03 2.58
C GLN A 537 13.44 0.30 3.31
N GLY A 538 13.12 1.36 2.54
CA GLY A 538 12.74 2.66 3.10
C GLY A 538 11.38 2.63 3.81
N ALA A 539 11.17 3.60 4.71
CA ALA A 539 9.94 3.72 5.51
C ALA A 539 8.72 4.21 4.72
N TYR A 540 8.94 4.87 3.59
CA TYR A 540 7.91 5.47 2.75
C TYR A 540 7.93 4.90 1.35
N LYS A 541 6.74 4.76 0.77
CA LYS A 541 6.51 4.47 -0.63
C LYS A 541 6.80 5.72 -1.44
N ASP A 542 7.43 5.52 -2.59
CA ASP A 542 7.69 6.58 -3.54
C ASP A 542 6.47 6.86 -4.41
N GLY A 543 6.22 8.14 -4.68
CA GLY A 543 5.09 8.57 -5.50
C GLY A 543 4.56 9.94 -5.10
N THR A 544 3.44 10.34 -5.70
CA THR A 544 2.77 11.60 -5.38
C THR A 544 1.54 11.34 -4.53
N PHE A 545 1.45 12.03 -3.39
CA PHE A 545 0.40 11.86 -2.40
C PHE A 545 -0.32 13.20 -2.19
N THR A 546 -1.63 13.20 -2.44
CA THR A 546 -2.50 14.35 -2.18
C THR A 546 -3.11 14.24 -0.78
N ALA A 547 -2.96 15.30 0.00
CA ALA A 547 -3.53 15.41 1.34
C ALA A 547 -3.99 16.84 1.65
N TYR A 548 -4.74 16.98 2.74
CA TYR A 548 -5.40 18.22 3.12
C TYR A 548 -5.13 18.55 4.58
N GLY A 549 -4.99 19.82 4.89
CA GLY A 549 -5.02 20.34 6.26
C GLY A 549 -6.44 20.35 6.82
N ASP A 550 -6.61 20.86 8.03
CA ASP A 550 -7.93 20.99 8.61
C ASP A 550 -8.79 22.02 7.86
N ALA A 551 -10.03 21.62 7.63
CA ALA A 551 -11.04 22.44 7.00
C ALA A 551 -11.77 23.35 8.00
N TYR A 552 -12.31 24.44 7.46
CA TYR A 552 -13.20 25.37 8.16
C TYR A 552 -14.17 26.01 7.16
N ASP A 553 -15.01 26.95 7.60
CA ASP A 553 -16.10 27.56 6.83
C ASP A 553 -15.69 28.35 5.57
N LYS A 554 -14.39 28.38 5.23
CA LYS A 554 -13.84 28.95 4.00
C LYS A 554 -13.11 27.93 3.12
N GLY A 555 -13.13 26.64 3.44
CA GLY A 555 -12.42 25.58 2.71
C GLY A 555 -11.23 25.00 3.47
N THR A 556 -10.21 24.53 2.75
CA THR A 556 -9.02 23.89 3.33
C THR A 556 -7.75 24.20 2.52
N ASN A 557 -6.61 23.71 3.00
CA ASN A 557 -5.30 23.81 2.37
C ASN A 557 -4.92 22.41 1.83
N ARG A 558 -4.62 22.32 0.53
CA ARG A 558 -4.20 21.09 -0.15
C ARG A 558 -2.69 21.07 -0.33
N ALA A 559 -2.08 19.91 -0.17
CA ALA A 559 -0.70 19.63 -0.59
C ALA A 559 -0.68 18.40 -1.51
N ASP A 560 -0.04 18.55 -2.66
CA ASP A 560 0.38 17.42 -3.49
C ASP A 560 1.90 17.25 -3.30
N VAL A 561 2.29 16.16 -2.63
CA VAL A 561 3.67 15.90 -2.20
C VAL A 561 4.22 14.72 -2.98
N THR A 562 5.28 14.93 -3.77
CA THR A 562 6.02 13.82 -4.38
C THR A 562 7.18 13.43 -3.48
N LEU A 563 7.16 12.18 -3.03
CA LEU A 563 8.20 11.56 -2.22
C LEU A 563 9.06 10.64 -3.06
N ARG A 564 10.37 10.74 -2.86
CA ARG A 564 11.38 9.78 -3.33
C ARG A 564 12.31 9.48 -2.17
N ASN A 565 12.41 8.21 -1.77
CA ASN A 565 13.20 7.78 -0.61
C ASN A 565 12.86 8.54 0.69
N GLY A 566 11.58 8.89 0.87
CA GLY A 566 11.13 9.71 2.00
C GLY A 566 11.51 11.19 1.94
N THR A 567 12.16 11.65 0.87
CA THR A 567 12.49 13.06 0.62
C THR A 567 11.42 13.71 -0.26
N ILE A 568 10.99 14.92 0.08
CA ILE A 568 10.10 15.76 -0.73
C ILE A 568 10.89 16.30 -1.93
N VAL A 569 10.56 15.81 -3.12
CA VAL A 569 11.23 16.21 -4.37
C VAL A 569 10.36 17.07 -5.27
N LYS A 570 9.07 17.16 -4.97
CA LYS A 570 8.12 18.08 -5.59
C LYS A 570 6.99 18.38 -4.63
N LEU A 571 6.54 19.64 -4.63
CA LEU A 571 5.50 20.12 -3.74
C LEU A 571 4.62 21.14 -4.46
N ALA A 572 3.31 20.91 -4.45
CA ALA A 572 2.32 21.92 -4.83
C ALA A 572 1.40 22.21 -3.64
N LEU A 573 1.36 23.48 -3.22
CA LEU A 573 0.50 23.97 -2.16
C LEU A 573 -0.64 24.80 -2.77
N THR A 574 -1.88 24.49 -2.41
CA THR A 574 -3.05 25.13 -3.00
C THR A 574 -4.12 25.42 -1.95
N ARG A 575 -4.63 26.65 -1.91
CA ARG A 575 -5.79 27.00 -1.07
C ARG A 575 -7.08 26.68 -1.84
N VAL A 576 -7.88 25.76 -1.32
CA VAL A 576 -9.13 25.32 -1.98
C VAL A 576 -10.37 25.76 -1.20
N GLY A 577 -11.40 26.23 -1.89
CA GLY A 577 -12.64 26.69 -1.26
C GLY A 577 -13.51 25.58 -0.66
N MET A 578 -14.68 25.98 -0.18
CA MET A 578 -15.74 25.04 0.23
C MET A 578 -16.22 24.16 -0.93
N ASP A 579 -16.08 24.63 -2.16
CA ASP A 579 -16.35 23.92 -3.41
C ASP A 579 -15.20 23.00 -3.85
N MET A 580 -14.13 22.89 -3.05
CA MET A 580 -12.88 22.18 -3.36
C MET A 580 -12.19 22.68 -4.64
N VAL A 581 -12.50 23.90 -5.07
CA VAL A 581 -11.87 24.56 -6.21
C VAL A 581 -10.70 25.42 -5.73
N ASP A 582 -9.60 25.38 -6.47
CA ASP A 582 -8.45 26.27 -6.25
C ASP A 582 -8.88 27.74 -6.30
N LYS A 583 -8.56 28.49 -5.25
CA LYS A 583 -8.84 29.92 -5.18
C LYS A 583 -7.81 30.74 -5.97
N GLY A 584 -6.59 30.25 -6.17
CA GLY A 584 -5.54 30.97 -6.88
C GLY A 584 -5.42 32.42 -6.41
N LYS A 585 -5.58 33.37 -7.34
CA LYS A 585 -5.52 34.82 -7.07
C LYS A 585 -6.67 35.36 -6.20
N THR A 586 -7.73 34.59 -6.00
CA THR A 586 -8.88 34.95 -5.15
C THR A 586 -8.71 34.49 -3.69
N ALA A 587 -7.61 33.82 -3.35
CA ALA A 587 -7.25 33.55 -1.97
C ALA A 587 -6.86 34.85 -1.22
N TYR A 588 -6.77 34.78 0.10
CA TYR A 588 -6.28 35.90 0.91
C TYR A 588 -4.89 36.34 0.44
N ALA A 589 -4.64 37.65 0.38
CA ALA A 589 -3.42 38.22 -0.20
C ALA A 589 -2.15 37.72 0.50
N GLU A 590 -2.21 37.57 1.82
CA GLU A 590 -1.14 37.02 2.65
C GLU A 590 -0.85 35.56 2.32
N VAL A 591 -1.89 34.76 2.03
CA VAL A 591 -1.75 33.35 1.65
C VAL A 591 -1.11 33.22 0.28
N ILE A 592 -1.50 34.07 -0.68
CA ILE A 592 -0.88 34.12 -2.02
C ILE A 592 0.62 34.41 -1.91
N LYS A 593 1.00 35.35 -1.03
CA LYS A 593 2.42 35.67 -0.77
C LYS A 593 3.14 34.56 0.00
N ALA A 594 2.45 33.86 0.89
CA ALA A 594 3.03 32.81 1.72
C ALA A 594 3.30 31.50 0.97
N ILE A 595 2.46 31.12 -0.01
CA ILE A 595 2.58 29.84 -0.73
C ILE A 595 3.98 29.65 -1.34
N PRO A 596 4.55 30.58 -2.13
CA PRO A 596 5.89 30.41 -2.70
C PRO A 596 6.99 30.26 -1.64
N VAL A 597 6.90 31.03 -0.55
CA VAL A 597 7.87 31.00 0.56
C VAL A 597 7.82 29.64 1.28
N LEU A 598 6.62 29.16 1.61
CA LEU A 598 6.43 27.86 2.23
C LEU A 598 6.88 26.72 1.33
N THR A 599 6.52 26.77 0.03
CA THR A 599 6.95 25.76 -0.94
C THR A 599 8.46 25.67 -1.00
N ALA A 600 9.17 26.80 -1.12
CA ALA A 600 10.63 26.82 -1.13
C ALA A 600 11.24 26.29 0.18
N ASN A 601 10.73 26.74 1.33
CA ASN A 601 11.27 26.33 2.63
C ASN A 601 11.03 24.85 2.93
N ILE A 602 9.84 24.32 2.60
CA ILE A 602 9.52 22.91 2.80
C ILE A 602 10.32 22.03 1.84
N LEU A 603 10.46 22.43 0.57
CA LEU A 603 11.33 21.72 -0.37
C LEU A 603 12.78 21.70 0.13
N ASN A 604 13.31 22.84 0.60
CA ASN A 604 14.65 22.91 1.17
C ASN A 604 14.82 22.01 2.40
N ALA A 605 13.79 21.91 3.25
CA ALA A 605 13.81 21.06 4.44
C ALA A 605 13.80 19.56 4.07
N GLY A 606 13.12 19.19 2.99
CA GLY A 606 13.20 17.89 2.33
C GLY A 606 12.60 16.70 3.08
N THR A 607 12.53 16.71 4.40
CA THR A 607 12.04 15.58 5.22
C THR A 607 10.71 15.91 5.91
N ARG A 608 10.04 14.89 6.46
CA ARG A 608 8.81 15.04 7.24
C ARG A 608 9.03 15.96 8.45
N GLU A 609 10.08 15.70 9.22
CA GLU A 609 10.44 16.47 10.42
C GLU A 609 10.88 17.88 10.06
N GLY A 610 11.68 18.01 8.98
CA GLY A 610 12.12 19.29 8.45
C GLY A 610 10.92 20.15 8.05
N ALA A 611 9.98 19.59 7.26
CA ALA A 611 8.76 20.28 6.85
C ALA A 611 7.91 20.75 8.04
N ALA A 612 7.81 19.96 9.11
CA ALA A 612 7.10 20.33 10.33
C ALA A 612 7.75 21.53 11.05
N SER A 613 9.09 21.60 11.03
CA SER A 613 9.90 22.66 11.65
C SER A 613 9.93 23.98 10.88
N VAL A 614 9.50 24.00 9.61
CA VAL A 614 9.46 25.24 8.81
C VAL A 614 8.58 26.30 9.49
N ASP A 615 9.12 27.51 9.62
CA ASP A 615 8.42 28.63 10.22
C ASP A 615 7.16 29.01 9.46
N ALA A 616 6.13 29.38 10.21
CA ALA A 616 4.91 29.94 9.63
C ALA A 616 5.17 31.34 9.08
N VAL A 617 4.54 31.68 7.96
CA VAL A 617 4.65 33.02 7.37
C VAL A 617 3.71 33.98 8.10
N SER A 618 4.25 35.11 8.56
CA SER A 618 3.47 36.14 9.24
C SER A 618 2.31 36.63 8.36
N GLY A 619 1.13 36.84 8.96
CA GLY A 619 -0.11 37.15 8.25
C GLY A 619 -0.82 35.94 7.61
N ALA A 620 -0.16 34.79 7.48
CA ALA A 620 -0.72 33.56 6.93
C ALA A 620 -0.59 32.35 7.87
N THR A 621 -0.42 32.59 9.18
CA THR A 621 -0.05 31.56 10.17
C THR A 621 -0.97 30.33 10.16
N SER A 622 -2.29 30.53 10.11
CA SER A 622 -3.26 29.41 10.06
C SER A 622 -3.11 28.59 8.77
N SER A 623 -2.97 29.25 7.61
CA SER A 623 -2.71 28.56 6.34
C SER A 623 -1.35 27.86 6.33
N SER A 624 -0.30 28.44 6.90
CA SER A 624 1.00 27.78 7.04
C SER A 624 0.88 26.47 7.83
N THR A 625 0.21 26.49 8.98
CA THR A 625 -0.05 25.27 9.77
C THR A 625 -0.89 24.26 9.00
N GLY A 626 -1.90 24.72 8.26
CA GLY A 626 -2.73 23.87 7.40
C GLY A 626 -1.93 23.16 6.30
N PHE A 627 -1.02 23.87 5.61
CA PHE A 627 -0.15 23.27 4.60
C PHE A 627 0.85 22.28 5.21
N LYS A 628 1.47 22.59 6.36
CA LYS A 628 2.36 21.65 7.06
C LYS A 628 1.62 20.38 7.49
N THR A 629 0.38 20.52 7.97
CA THR A 629 -0.48 19.37 8.32
C THR A 629 -0.82 18.54 7.09
N ALA A 630 -1.12 19.18 5.95
CA ALA A 630 -1.35 18.46 4.69
C ALA A 630 -0.11 17.66 4.26
N VAL A 631 1.09 18.23 4.39
CA VAL A 631 2.36 17.53 4.09
C VAL A 631 2.59 16.35 5.03
N ASP A 632 2.35 16.50 6.33
CA ASP A 632 2.47 15.40 7.30
C ASP A 632 1.50 14.24 6.98
N ARG A 633 0.25 14.57 6.62
CA ARG A 633 -0.74 13.58 6.19
C ARG A 633 -0.34 12.90 4.87
N ALA A 634 0.33 13.59 3.96
CA ALA A 634 0.87 12.98 2.74
C ALA A 634 1.93 11.91 3.07
N TYR A 635 2.83 12.18 4.02
CA TYR A 635 3.74 11.16 4.57
C TYR A 635 2.99 10.00 5.22
N GLY A 636 1.93 10.28 5.97
CA GLY A 636 1.09 9.25 6.57
C GLY A 636 0.45 8.29 5.56
N LYS A 637 0.11 8.77 4.34
CA LYS A 637 -0.38 7.94 3.22
C LYS A 637 0.72 7.12 2.55
N ALA A 638 1.96 7.58 2.67
CA ALA A 638 3.12 6.96 2.06
C ALA A 638 3.75 5.87 2.94
N GLU A 639 3.35 5.71 4.20
CA GLU A 639 3.95 4.72 5.11
C GLU A 639 3.92 3.30 4.50
N VAL A 640 5.09 2.62 4.48
CA VAL A 640 5.18 1.20 4.10
C VAL A 640 4.60 0.34 5.22
N VAL A 641 4.93 0.68 6.47
CA VAL A 641 4.37 0.07 7.67
C VAL A 641 3.46 1.11 8.33
N GLU A 642 2.15 0.90 8.23
CA GLU A 642 1.15 1.87 8.70
C GLU A 642 1.06 1.87 10.23
N THR A 643 1.53 2.94 10.86
CA THR A 643 1.48 3.05 12.32
C THR A 643 0.03 3.12 12.80
N ASN A 644 -0.35 2.25 13.74
CA ASN A 644 -1.71 2.07 14.30
C ASN A 644 -2.80 1.64 13.30
N LYS A 645 -2.50 1.60 12.00
CA LYS A 645 -3.43 1.25 10.92
C LYS A 645 -4.79 1.96 11.02
N ALA A 646 -4.75 3.28 11.25
CA ALA A 646 -5.95 4.09 11.37
C ALA A 646 -6.66 4.22 10.02
N ALA A 647 -8.00 4.15 9.99
CA ALA A 647 -8.78 4.31 8.76
C ALA A 647 -8.71 5.74 8.22
N TYR A 648 -8.76 6.73 9.11
CA TYR A 648 -8.78 8.14 8.76
C TYR A 648 -7.73 8.89 9.58
N PHE A 649 -7.18 9.96 9.02
CA PHE A 649 -6.45 10.96 9.80
C PHE A 649 -7.41 11.65 10.76
N ASP A 650 -6.90 12.10 11.90
CA ASP A 650 -7.67 12.96 12.80
C ASP A 650 -7.66 14.40 12.26
N GLY A 651 -8.82 15.06 12.28
CA GLY A 651 -9.00 16.41 11.75
C GLY A 651 -10.41 16.70 11.23
N THR A 652 -10.57 17.81 10.52
CA THR A 652 -11.82 18.15 9.83
C THR A 652 -11.57 18.19 8.32
N PHE A 653 -12.40 17.48 7.56
CA PHE A 653 -12.21 17.23 6.13
C PHE A 653 -13.45 17.63 5.34
N ILE A 654 -13.24 18.18 4.15
CA ILE A 654 -14.31 18.59 3.25
C ILE A 654 -14.48 17.56 2.13
N GLY A 655 -15.73 17.31 1.78
CA GLY A 655 -16.13 16.71 0.52
C GLY A 655 -17.30 17.47 -0.10
N VAL A 656 -17.42 17.39 -1.42
CA VAL A 656 -18.46 18.08 -2.20
C VAL A 656 -19.17 17.09 -3.10
N SER A 657 -20.46 17.33 -3.37
CA SER A 657 -21.22 16.57 -4.37
C SER A 657 -20.65 16.80 -5.76
N ALA A 658 -20.94 15.89 -6.70
CA ALA A 658 -20.41 15.99 -8.07
C ALA A 658 -20.78 17.32 -8.77
N ASP A 659 -21.98 17.84 -8.48
CA ASP A 659 -22.47 19.12 -9.00
C ASP A 659 -22.06 20.34 -8.16
N LYS A 660 -21.29 20.14 -7.09
CA LYS A 660 -20.83 21.18 -6.15
C LYS A 660 -21.97 21.98 -5.50
N SER A 661 -23.18 21.43 -5.43
CA SER A 661 -24.31 22.06 -4.73
C SER A 661 -24.34 21.75 -3.23
N VAL A 662 -23.62 20.72 -2.79
CA VAL A 662 -23.53 20.30 -1.38
C VAL A 662 -22.07 20.15 -0.98
N ASN A 663 -21.75 20.67 0.20
CA ASN A 663 -20.50 20.43 0.91
C ASN A 663 -20.83 19.74 2.24
N VAL A 664 -20.01 18.77 2.63
CA VAL A 664 -20.03 18.19 3.96
C VAL A 664 -18.66 18.30 4.57
N MET A 665 -18.59 18.85 5.79
CA MET A 665 -17.43 18.74 6.65
C MET A 665 -17.58 17.53 7.56
N VAL A 666 -16.61 16.63 7.54
CA VAL A 666 -16.54 15.47 8.42
C VAL A 666 -15.40 15.69 9.40
N THR A 667 -15.68 15.64 10.70
CA THR A 667 -14.64 15.62 11.73
C THR A 667 -14.36 14.19 12.14
N THR A 668 -13.11 13.79 11.98
CA THR A 668 -12.59 12.48 12.35
C THR A 668 -11.70 12.59 13.59
N LYS A 669 -11.81 11.61 14.48
CA LYS A 669 -10.95 11.49 15.66
C LYS A 669 -10.78 10.02 16.02
N TYR A 670 -9.58 9.66 16.49
CA TYR A 670 -9.21 8.27 16.76
C TYR A 670 -9.40 7.37 15.52
N GLY A 671 -9.22 7.93 14.32
CA GLY A 671 -9.48 7.23 13.06
C GLY A 671 -10.95 6.89 12.79
N LEU A 672 -11.90 7.58 13.43
CA LEU A 672 -13.34 7.43 13.20
C LEU A 672 -13.99 8.75 12.76
N PRO A 673 -14.92 8.74 11.80
CA PRO A 673 -15.82 9.88 11.53
C PRO A 673 -16.81 10.05 12.69
N LEU A 674 -16.73 11.16 13.41
CA LEU A 674 -17.54 11.41 14.61
C LEU A 674 -18.65 12.42 14.37
N THR A 675 -18.38 13.56 13.73
CA THR A 675 -19.39 14.61 13.48
C THR A 675 -19.38 15.05 12.03
N MET A 676 -20.54 15.53 11.57
CA MET A 676 -20.72 16.01 10.20
C MET A 676 -21.49 17.33 10.21
N VAL A 677 -21.11 18.26 9.33
CA VAL A 677 -21.81 19.54 9.11
C VAL A 677 -22.08 19.70 7.62
N VAL A 678 -23.31 20.02 7.25
CA VAL A 678 -23.79 20.13 5.87
C VAL A 678 -23.96 21.59 5.48
N TYR A 679 -23.40 21.96 4.34
CA TYR A 679 -23.56 23.27 3.71
C TYR A 679 -24.14 23.09 2.31
N TYR A 680 -25.26 23.75 2.05
CA TYR A 680 -25.82 23.85 0.70
C TYR A 680 -25.28 25.11 0.03
N MET A 681 -24.95 25.01 -1.25
CA MET A 681 -24.38 26.11 -2.03
C MET A 681 -25.37 26.56 -3.10
N ASP A 682 -25.36 27.86 -3.39
CA ASP A 682 -26.06 28.43 -4.55
C ASP A 682 -25.29 28.17 -5.86
N ALA A 683 -25.87 28.58 -7.00
CA ALA A 683 -25.25 28.41 -8.30
C ALA A 683 -23.92 29.18 -8.47
N THR A 684 -23.61 30.12 -7.58
CA THR A 684 -22.36 30.87 -7.54
C THR A 684 -21.31 30.26 -6.60
N GLY A 685 -21.64 29.13 -5.94
CA GLY A 685 -20.77 28.45 -4.99
C GLY A 685 -20.74 29.09 -3.60
N LYS A 686 -21.67 30.01 -3.28
CA LYS A 686 -21.79 30.59 -1.94
C LYS A 686 -22.70 29.73 -1.07
N ILE A 687 -22.39 29.66 0.22
CA ILE A 687 -23.22 28.95 1.20
C ILE A 687 -24.58 29.64 1.30
N LYS A 688 -25.65 28.86 1.15
CA LYS A 688 -27.02 29.31 1.36
C LYS A 688 -27.27 29.63 2.83
N THR A 689 -27.93 30.74 3.10
CA THR A 689 -28.41 31.09 4.44
C THR A 689 -29.62 30.22 4.82
N ALA A 690 -29.97 30.18 6.11
CA ALA A 690 -31.02 29.30 6.62
C ALA A 690 -32.41 29.57 6.02
N ASP A 691 -32.69 30.82 5.64
CA ASP A 691 -33.90 31.26 4.94
C ASP A 691 -33.93 30.82 3.46
N GLN A 692 -32.77 30.59 2.85
CA GLN A 692 -32.64 30.13 1.46
C GLN A 692 -32.77 28.60 1.30
N LEU A 693 -32.78 27.85 2.41
CA LEU A 693 -32.89 26.40 2.38
C LEU A 693 -34.34 25.96 2.14
N THR A 694 -34.51 25.03 1.21
CA THR A 694 -35.77 24.31 0.99
C THR A 694 -36.13 23.46 2.21
N ALA A 695 -37.40 23.04 2.32
CA ALA A 695 -37.84 22.15 3.40
C ALA A 695 -37.05 20.82 3.41
N ALA A 696 -36.77 20.26 2.23
CA ALA A 696 -35.98 19.04 2.08
C ALA A 696 -34.52 19.22 2.54
N GLU A 697 -33.88 20.33 2.16
CA GLU A 697 -32.52 20.69 2.63
C GLU A 697 -32.47 20.84 4.16
N LYS A 698 -33.46 21.50 4.76
CA LYS A 698 -33.54 21.65 6.23
C LYS A 698 -33.69 20.29 6.93
N ALA A 699 -34.58 19.43 6.42
CA ALA A 699 -34.81 18.10 6.99
C ALA A 699 -33.55 17.22 6.93
N VAL A 700 -32.90 17.17 5.75
CA VAL A 700 -31.68 16.37 5.53
C VAL A 700 -30.52 16.90 6.36
N LYS A 701 -30.31 18.23 6.42
CA LYS A 701 -29.27 18.84 7.27
C LYS A 701 -29.47 18.51 8.74
N THR A 702 -30.70 18.64 9.23
CA THR A 702 -31.02 18.32 10.63
C THR A 702 -30.69 16.87 10.95
N GLU A 703 -31.14 15.92 10.13
CA GLU A 703 -30.85 14.49 10.31
C GLU A 703 -29.33 14.22 10.39
N ILE A 704 -28.53 14.77 9.47
CA ILE A 704 -27.08 14.56 9.50
C ILE A 704 -26.46 15.13 10.76
N GLU A 705 -26.77 16.39 11.10
CA GLU A 705 -26.04 17.13 12.14
C GLU A 705 -26.41 16.70 13.56
N THR A 706 -27.61 16.15 13.78
CA THR A 706 -28.09 15.77 15.11
C THR A 706 -27.89 14.29 15.44
N THR A 707 -27.49 13.46 14.49
CA THR A 707 -27.44 12.00 14.70
C THR A 707 -26.24 11.53 15.52
N SER A 708 -25.20 12.36 15.67
CA SER A 708 -24.03 11.99 16.47
C SER A 708 -23.99 12.72 17.81
N ASN A 709 -23.52 12.00 18.83
CA ASN A 709 -23.17 12.56 20.13
C ASN A 709 -21.70 13.04 20.19
N GLY A 710 -20.93 12.90 19.11
CA GLY A 710 -19.52 13.28 19.02
C GLY A 710 -18.53 12.31 19.67
N PHE A 711 -18.98 11.16 20.18
CA PHE A 711 -18.14 10.16 20.86
C PHE A 711 -18.13 8.79 20.20
N SER A 712 -19.06 8.53 19.28
CA SER A 712 -19.15 7.29 18.51
C SER A 712 -19.14 7.55 17.01
N LEU A 713 -18.89 6.50 16.23
CA LEU A 713 -19.02 6.52 14.78
C LEU A 713 -20.34 7.18 14.36
N HIS A 714 -20.26 8.18 13.51
CA HIS A 714 -21.41 8.83 12.91
C HIS A 714 -22.27 7.82 12.14
N LYS A 715 -23.61 7.90 12.20
CA LYS A 715 -24.53 6.99 11.47
C LYS A 715 -24.17 6.86 9.98
N TYR A 716 -23.73 7.96 9.38
CA TYR A 716 -23.36 8.04 7.97
C TYR A 716 -21.84 7.93 7.72
N GLY A 717 -21.05 7.66 8.75
CA GLY A 717 -19.59 7.50 8.66
C GLY A 717 -19.14 6.18 8.04
N TYR A 718 -20.06 5.23 7.81
CA TYR A 718 -19.76 3.95 7.18
C TYR A 718 -20.85 3.55 6.21
N ARG A 719 -20.49 3.38 4.93
CA ARG A 719 -21.39 3.00 3.83
C ARG A 719 -22.72 3.80 3.83
N PRO A 720 -22.65 5.14 3.79
CA PRO A 720 -23.84 5.97 3.79
C PRO A 720 -24.72 5.68 2.57
N ALA A 721 -26.03 5.74 2.76
CA ALA A 721 -27.04 5.59 1.71
C ALA A 721 -28.03 6.75 1.76
N ALA A 722 -28.63 7.08 0.60
CA ALA A 722 -29.67 8.09 0.51
C ALA A 722 -30.88 7.74 1.39
N PHE A 723 -31.52 8.76 1.95
CA PHE A 723 -32.62 8.67 2.91
C PHE A 723 -33.62 9.83 2.74
N GLY A 724 -34.80 9.72 3.34
CA GLY A 724 -35.79 10.79 3.31
C GLY A 724 -37.21 10.25 3.31
N ALA A 725 -38.15 11.04 3.83
CA ALA A 725 -39.57 10.69 3.91
C ALA A 725 -40.28 10.79 2.55
N ASN A 726 -39.71 11.53 1.60
CA ASN A 726 -40.23 11.77 0.26
C ASN A 726 -39.09 11.83 -0.78
N ASP A 727 -39.44 11.91 -2.05
CA ASP A 727 -38.47 11.87 -3.15
C ASP A 727 -37.56 13.11 -3.19
N ALA A 728 -38.03 14.28 -2.75
CA ALA A 728 -37.22 15.49 -2.67
C ALA A 728 -36.10 15.34 -1.62
N GLU A 729 -36.42 14.85 -0.43
CA GLU A 729 -35.43 14.55 0.62
C GLU A 729 -34.44 13.47 0.17
N LYS A 730 -34.91 12.41 -0.50
CA LYS A 730 -34.03 11.37 -1.07
C LYS A 730 -33.07 11.91 -2.10
N ALA A 731 -33.52 12.80 -2.98
CA ALA A 731 -32.66 13.44 -3.97
C ALA A 731 -31.60 14.34 -3.31
N VAL A 732 -31.98 15.11 -2.29
CA VAL A 732 -31.04 15.97 -1.54
C VAL A 732 -30.03 15.14 -0.75
N SER A 733 -30.49 14.10 -0.05
CA SER A 733 -29.60 13.24 0.75
C SER A 733 -28.65 12.41 -0.10
N ALA A 734 -29.02 12.05 -1.33
CA ALA A 734 -28.10 11.41 -2.27
C ALA A 734 -26.86 12.28 -2.54
N LYS A 735 -27.06 13.60 -2.76
CA LYS A 735 -25.95 14.55 -2.93
C LYS A 735 -25.12 14.73 -1.65
N VAL A 736 -25.77 14.71 -0.49
CA VAL A 736 -25.07 14.74 0.81
C VAL A 736 -24.22 13.48 1.00
N VAL A 737 -24.73 12.31 0.61
CA VAL A 737 -24.00 11.03 0.65
C VAL A 737 -22.78 11.06 -0.27
N GLU A 738 -22.91 11.61 -1.48
CA GLU A 738 -21.76 11.85 -2.38
C GLU A 738 -20.70 12.72 -1.70
N ALA A 739 -21.11 13.85 -1.11
CA ALA A 739 -20.21 14.76 -0.41
C ALA A 739 -19.55 14.10 0.82
N ILE A 740 -20.28 13.27 1.57
CA ILE A 740 -19.72 12.48 2.68
C ILE A 740 -18.64 11.53 2.16
N ASN A 741 -18.93 10.77 1.09
CA ASN A 741 -17.95 9.83 0.53
C ASN A 741 -16.68 10.55 0.05
N ALA A 742 -16.84 11.73 -0.59
CA ALA A 742 -15.70 12.56 -0.96
C ALA A 742 -14.90 13.05 0.26
N ALA A 743 -15.58 13.44 1.36
CA ALA A 743 -14.92 13.90 2.59
C ALA A 743 -14.17 12.76 3.29
N LEU A 744 -14.73 11.55 3.28
CA LEU A 744 -14.05 10.37 3.82
C LEU A 744 -12.83 9.98 2.98
N GLU A 745 -12.87 10.19 1.66
CA GLU A 745 -11.71 9.96 0.80
C GLU A 745 -10.60 11.00 1.07
N THR A 746 -10.95 12.26 1.30
CA THR A 746 -9.94 13.28 1.68
C THR A 746 -9.36 13.04 3.08
N ALA A 747 -10.18 12.55 4.02
CA ALA A 747 -9.77 12.18 5.38
C ALA A 747 -8.94 10.90 5.47
N GLY A 748 -8.99 10.07 4.43
CA GLY A 748 -8.44 8.74 4.49
C GLY A 748 -6.93 8.71 4.69
N LYS A 749 -6.46 7.87 5.60
CA LYS A 749 -5.07 7.43 5.70
C LYS A 749 -4.90 6.21 4.82
#